data_AF-A0A7L7IPK4-F1
#
_entry.id   AF-A0A7L7IPK4-F1
#
_cell.length_a   1.000
_cell.length_b   1.000
_cell.length_c   1.000
_cell.angle_alpha   90.00
_cell.angle_beta   90.00
_cell.angle_gamma   90.00
#
_symmetry.space_group_name_H-M   'P 1'
#
loop_
_entity.id
_entity.type
_entity.pdbx_description
1 polymer ?
#
loop_
_entity_poly.entity_id
_entity_poly.type
_entity_poly.pdbx_seq_one_letter_code
_entity_poly.pdbx_strand_id
1 'polypeptide(L)'
;MKLNFATKTLFCLGLTCTALPAFALEAWSGQEGGSTIEVIFDGGVYNNAWWVSASDCPGNAADDQASNPWRYERAATAAEMSQYGNPTTCETSGGTVTYPAYDNNAEYKAGDIVSYNNATYKTASSQSAYGFVPGQDNPWEAYSAVTQWSSSTTYNKGDKVQKNGQEYEALFYTQGDDPSIAANQNPTGTNGRPWKPLGAVISYTQDQLNKAPQYSASTVYESGTLIRYNGGNYVSQSKVQKVSPSDTNPWHVFIDWTGTKEKVGTPKSGWPAHVYAPYVDFTLNSQPDLASLAQNQGVTHFTMAFVVSKDAETCLPTWGTAYNINDYAQYSKIKALRDAGGDVMVSIGGANNSPLAASCKNIDDLKQHYYDIVENLNLNVLDFDIEGTWVADHESINRRNEAVKAVQNTWKSEGRSVGIWYTLPILPTGLTAEGIYVLEDAKAKGVELAGVNVMAMDYGNSICQSDGTEGQNIHGKCATSAIENLFSQLKQIFTDKTDAEINAMMGTTPMIGYNDVQGEVFYLSDANLVMKDATDRGLGMIGAWSMMRDQPGVAGQVSPEHSGLTEQQAAKYAFSEIFAPFTRAVSNSGMYKSVKTGGCLNIQGGSMNDGDRLITDSCGKGANNEVFMPFKEVKLKIGDTNKCLDAKDGYNVEGISVISFTCHSDSNANPNQNWKFEDGQFKSLMLGVERCMSVGSDKFVTMRSCNASDVSQKFEAYTPAP
;
A
#
# COMPACT_ATOMS: atom_id res chain seq x y z
N MET A 1 25.63 -24.24 75.47
CA MET A 1 24.72 -25.17 74.75
C MET A 1 23.34 -24.53 74.70
N LYS A 2 22.95 -24.13 73.48
CA LYS A 2 21.63 -23.71 72.97
C LYS A 2 20.69 -22.93 73.91
N LEU A 3 20.74 -21.60 73.79
CA LEU A 3 19.59 -20.72 74.03
C LEU A 3 18.97 -20.33 72.69
N ASN A 4 17.66 -20.44 72.63
CA ASN A 4 16.80 -20.10 71.51
C ASN A 4 16.07 -18.82 71.87
N PHE A 5 16.04 -17.82 71.01
CA PHE A 5 14.84 -17.12 70.57
C PHE A 5 15.22 -15.99 69.62
N ALA A 6 14.49 -15.99 68.50
CA ALA A 6 14.29 -14.93 67.54
C ALA A 6 14.78 -13.50 67.85
N THR A 7 15.17 -12.87 66.74
CA THR A 7 14.89 -11.48 66.33
C THR A 7 16.05 -10.47 66.43
N LYS A 8 16.33 -9.86 65.28
CA LYS A 8 16.92 -8.53 65.04
C LYS A 8 18.41 -8.42 65.43
N THR A 9 19.34 -8.14 64.52
CA THR A 9 19.46 -6.87 63.77
C THR A 9 20.67 -6.95 62.79
N LEU A 10 20.69 -6.09 61.76
CA LEU A 10 21.77 -5.78 60.79
C LEU A 10 21.93 -6.78 59.61
N PHE A 11 22.03 -6.37 58.34
CA PHE A 11 22.59 -5.16 57.73
C PHE A 11 21.86 -4.83 56.40
N CYS A 12 21.52 -3.55 56.20
CA CYS A 12 21.39 -2.98 54.87
C CYS A 12 22.77 -2.88 54.22
N LEU A 13 22.95 -3.42 53.01
CA LEU A 13 23.79 -2.81 51.98
C LEU A 13 23.58 -3.52 50.64
N GLY A 14 22.93 -2.79 49.72
CA GLY A 14 23.25 -2.79 48.29
C GLY A 14 23.02 -4.08 47.50
N LEU A 15 21.77 -4.36 47.15
CA LEU A 15 21.46 -5.05 45.89
C LEU A 15 20.82 -4.03 44.94
N THR A 16 21.62 -3.59 43.98
CA THR A 16 21.16 -2.95 42.75
C THR A 16 20.22 -3.92 42.03
N CYS A 17 18.91 -3.71 42.16
CA CYS A 17 17.94 -4.34 41.26
C CYS A 17 18.12 -3.70 39.88
N THR A 18 18.62 -4.49 38.94
CA THR A 18 18.38 -4.29 37.52
C THR A 18 16.87 -4.23 37.31
N ALA A 19 16.32 -3.06 37.03
CA ALA A 19 14.96 -2.96 36.54
C ALA A 19 14.90 -3.70 35.19
N LEU A 20 14.16 -4.80 35.15
CA LEU A 20 13.71 -5.39 33.90
C LEU A 20 12.91 -4.31 33.13
N PRO A 21 12.92 -4.32 31.79
CA PRO A 21 12.10 -3.37 31.03
C PRO A 21 10.65 -3.56 31.45
N ALA A 22 10.03 -2.51 32.01
CA ALA A 22 8.59 -2.48 32.20
C ALA A 22 7.96 -2.62 30.80
N PHE A 23 7.15 -3.64 30.59
CA PHE A 23 6.40 -3.83 29.36
C PHE A 23 5.43 -2.65 29.17
N ALA A 24 5.11 -2.31 27.93
CA ALA A 24 4.21 -1.18 27.66
C ALA A 24 2.80 -1.51 28.15
N LEU A 25 2.32 -0.76 29.14
CA LEU A 25 0.94 -0.83 29.62
C LEU A 25 0.01 -0.16 28.60
N GLU A 26 -1.02 -0.87 28.15
CA GLU A 26 -1.99 -0.38 27.15
C GLU A 26 -3.44 -0.64 27.60
N ALA A 27 -4.45 -0.05 26.96
CA ALA A 27 -5.85 -0.46 27.20
C ALA A 27 -6.17 -1.79 26.50
N TRP A 28 -6.97 -2.65 27.13
CA TRP A 28 -7.41 -3.89 26.51
C TRP A 28 -8.30 -3.63 25.29
N SER A 29 -7.96 -4.22 24.15
CA SER A 29 -8.71 -4.09 22.90
C SER A 29 -8.76 -5.40 22.10
N GLY A 30 -8.53 -6.53 22.77
CA GLY A 30 -8.44 -7.85 22.13
C GLY A 30 -7.02 -8.28 21.75
N GLN A 31 -6.01 -7.87 22.52
CA GLN A 31 -4.63 -8.30 22.34
C GLN A 31 -4.52 -9.84 22.37
N GLU A 32 -3.69 -10.39 21.47
CA GLU A 32 -3.46 -11.83 21.33
C GLU A 32 -1.97 -12.17 21.47
N GLY A 33 -1.66 -13.35 22.00
CA GLY A 33 -0.29 -13.86 22.03
C GLY A 33 0.07 -14.63 23.30
N GLY A 34 1.24 -15.27 23.24
CA GLY A 34 1.82 -16.04 24.36
C GLY A 34 2.92 -15.30 25.13
N SER A 35 3.39 -14.16 24.64
CA SER A 35 4.29 -13.27 25.37
C SER A 35 3.55 -12.54 26.49
N THR A 36 4.27 -12.05 27.51
CA THR A 36 3.66 -11.26 28.58
C THR A 36 3.11 -9.94 28.03
N ILE A 37 1.80 -9.76 28.15
CA ILE A 37 0.99 -8.61 27.74
C ILE A 37 0.44 -7.98 29.03
N GLU A 38 0.50 -6.66 29.18
CA GLU A 38 -0.05 -5.92 30.32
C GLU A 38 -1.12 -4.92 29.85
N VAL A 39 -2.36 -5.07 30.32
CA VAL A 39 -3.51 -4.26 29.86
C VAL A 39 -4.31 -3.63 30.99
N ILE A 40 -4.92 -2.47 30.72
CA ILE A 40 -5.94 -1.82 31.55
C ILE A 40 -7.33 -2.27 31.09
N PHE A 41 -8.16 -2.74 32.02
CA PHE A 41 -9.57 -3.08 31.80
C PHE A 41 -10.37 -2.86 33.09
N ASP A 42 -11.54 -2.23 33.01
CA ASP A 42 -12.46 -1.97 34.12
C ASP A 42 -11.79 -1.49 35.43
N GLY A 43 -10.80 -0.59 35.28
CA GLY A 43 -10.05 -0.01 36.40
C GLY A 43 -8.94 -0.90 36.99
N GLY A 44 -8.73 -2.09 36.43
CA GLY A 44 -7.66 -3.02 36.79
C GLY A 44 -6.55 -3.09 35.74
N VAL A 45 -5.34 -3.45 36.18
CA VAL A 45 -4.22 -3.85 35.33
C VAL A 45 -4.11 -5.37 35.37
N TYR A 46 -4.02 -6.00 34.20
CA TYR A 46 -3.97 -7.45 34.04
C TYR A 46 -2.77 -7.87 33.21
N ASN A 47 -2.21 -9.05 33.51
CA ASN A 47 -1.29 -9.73 32.61
C ASN A 47 -1.79 -11.12 32.20
N ASN A 48 -1.27 -11.66 31.11
CA ASN A 48 -1.62 -13.01 30.68
C ASN A 48 -0.70 -14.06 31.32
N ALA A 49 -1.30 -15.15 31.83
CA ALA A 49 -0.59 -16.29 32.40
C ALA A 49 -0.08 -17.27 31.33
N TRP A 50 -0.74 -17.29 30.16
CA TRP A 50 -0.41 -18.08 28.99
C TRP A 50 -1.02 -17.41 27.75
N TRP A 51 -1.08 -18.12 26.63
CA TRP A 51 -1.68 -17.63 25.39
C TRP A 51 -3.07 -17.02 25.62
N VAL A 52 -3.28 -15.78 25.15
CA VAL A 52 -4.57 -15.09 25.07
C VAL A 52 -5.03 -14.99 23.62
N SER A 53 -6.31 -15.25 23.37
CA SER A 53 -7.03 -14.92 22.12
C SER A 53 -7.82 -13.62 22.29
N ALA A 54 -8.26 -13.01 21.19
CA ALA A 54 -9.02 -11.76 21.22
C ALA A 54 -10.37 -11.91 21.95
N SER A 55 -10.89 -13.14 22.03
CA SER A 55 -12.11 -13.48 22.79
C SER A 55 -11.89 -13.62 24.30
N ASP A 56 -10.64 -13.73 24.76
CA ASP A 56 -10.34 -13.85 26.17
C ASP A 56 -10.38 -12.47 26.83
N CYS A 57 -11.49 -12.15 27.49
CA CYS A 57 -11.70 -10.86 28.13
C CYS A 57 -11.20 -10.84 29.60
N PRO A 58 -10.47 -9.79 30.03
CA PRO A 58 -10.02 -9.64 31.43
C PRO A 58 -11.16 -9.56 32.44
N GLY A 59 -12.32 -9.01 32.06
CA GLY A 59 -13.47 -8.79 32.95
C GLY A 59 -14.04 -10.02 33.65
N ASN A 60 -13.72 -11.22 33.18
CA ASN A 60 -14.13 -12.49 33.80
C ASN A 60 -13.06 -13.07 34.77
N ALA A 61 -12.03 -12.31 35.14
CA ALA A 61 -10.90 -12.78 35.94
C ALA A 61 -11.20 -12.86 37.45
N ALA A 62 -12.36 -13.43 37.82
CA ALA A 62 -12.63 -13.77 39.21
C ALA A 62 -11.89 -15.06 39.58
N ASP A 63 -10.97 -14.97 40.55
CA ASP A 63 -10.31 -16.06 41.29
C ASP A 63 -9.71 -17.20 40.46
N ASP A 64 -8.69 -16.89 39.65
CA ASP A 64 -7.74 -17.88 39.09
C ASP A 64 -8.41 -19.08 38.39
N GLN A 65 -9.56 -18.83 37.74
CA GLN A 65 -10.26 -19.81 36.93
C GLN A 65 -9.32 -20.32 35.84
N ALA A 66 -9.16 -21.65 35.75
CA ALA A 66 -8.27 -22.29 34.77
C ALA A 66 -8.62 -21.95 33.30
N SER A 67 -9.83 -21.45 33.04
CA SER A 67 -10.30 -21.03 31.73
C SER A 67 -10.06 -19.56 31.40
N ASN A 68 -9.62 -18.73 32.36
CA ASN A 68 -9.29 -17.33 32.08
C ASN A 68 -7.76 -17.15 32.03
N PRO A 69 -7.20 -16.74 30.89
CA PRO A 69 -5.76 -16.51 30.76
C PRO A 69 -5.27 -15.24 31.47
N TRP A 70 -6.14 -14.34 31.93
CA TRP A 70 -5.75 -13.07 32.57
C TRP A 70 -5.57 -13.21 34.08
N ARG A 71 -4.61 -12.47 34.64
CA ARG A 71 -4.38 -12.32 36.09
C ARG A 71 -4.40 -10.84 36.43
N TYR A 72 -5.22 -10.51 37.42
CA TYR A 72 -5.24 -9.16 37.99
C TYR A 72 -3.95 -8.91 38.76
N GLU A 73 -3.25 -7.84 38.41
CA GLU A 73 -2.00 -7.44 39.04
C GLU A 73 -2.25 -6.35 40.09
N ARG A 74 -2.94 -5.27 39.70
CA ARG A 74 -3.18 -4.10 40.55
C ARG A 74 -4.30 -3.22 40.00
N ALA A 75 -4.72 -2.22 40.78
CA ALA A 75 -5.59 -1.17 40.29
C ALA A 75 -4.83 -0.24 39.33
N ALA A 76 -5.49 0.19 38.26
CA ALA A 76 -4.99 1.24 37.38
C ALA A 76 -5.16 2.61 38.06
N THR A 77 -4.16 3.48 37.94
CA THR A 77 -4.26 4.86 38.43
C THR A 77 -5.13 5.71 37.50
N ALA A 78 -5.70 6.80 38.03
CA ALA A 78 -6.46 7.74 37.20
C ALA A 78 -5.63 8.35 36.05
N ALA A 79 -4.31 8.51 36.25
CA ALA A 79 -3.40 8.97 35.21
C ALA A 79 -3.22 7.91 34.10
N GLU A 80 -3.03 6.65 34.46
CA GLU A 80 -2.92 5.54 33.49
C GLU A 80 -4.21 5.34 32.71
N MET A 81 -5.37 5.36 33.37
CA MET A 81 -6.67 5.26 32.68
C MET A 81 -6.94 6.46 31.76
N SER A 82 -6.49 7.66 32.14
CA SER A 82 -6.60 8.85 31.30
C SER A 82 -5.61 8.84 30.13
N GLN A 83 -4.45 8.19 30.28
CA GLN A 83 -3.37 8.18 29.28
C GLN A 83 -3.53 7.04 28.28
N TYR A 84 -3.92 5.86 28.73
CA TYR A 84 -3.94 4.63 27.92
C TYR A 84 -5.36 4.15 27.60
N GLY A 85 -6.38 4.59 28.36
CA GLY A 85 -7.78 4.18 28.23
C GLY A 85 -8.23 3.22 29.33
N ASN A 86 -9.55 3.05 29.47
CA ASN A 86 -10.17 2.13 30.44
C ASN A 86 -11.45 1.47 29.86
N PRO A 87 -11.31 0.44 29.03
CA PRO A 87 -12.45 -0.32 28.50
C PRO A 87 -13.15 -1.04 29.66
N THR A 88 -14.47 -0.90 29.76
CA THR A 88 -15.28 -1.53 30.83
C THR A 88 -16.15 -2.68 30.30
N THR A 89 -16.03 -3.00 29.01
CA THR A 89 -16.82 -4.03 28.32
C THR A 89 -15.88 -4.93 27.53
N CYS A 90 -16.22 -6.22 27.44
CA CYS A 90 -15.50 -7.20 26.62
C CYS A 90 -15.70 -7.01 25.11
N GLU A 91 -16.16 -5.82 24.71
CA GLU A 91 -16.25 -5.44 23.32
C GLU A 91 -14.84 -5.01 22.90
N THR A 92 -14.14 -5.91 22.21
CA THR A 92 -13.01 -5.50 21.39
C THR A 92 -13.57 -4.46 20.42
N SER A 93 -13.07 -3.22 20.47
CA SER A 93 -13.62 -2.14 19.65
C SER A 93 -13.56 -2.53 18.17
N GLY A 94 -14.74 -2.87 17.64
CA GLY A 94 -14.95 -3.65 16.43
C GLY A 94 -16.04 -4.70 16.63
N GLY A 95 -17.09 -4.42 17.42
CA GLY A 95 -18.28 -5.27 17.41
C GLY A 95 -18.76 -5.36 15.97
N THR A 96 -18.76 -6.56 15.38
CA THR A 96 -19.29 -6.77 14.03
C THR A 96 -20.73 -6.30 14.05
N VAL A 97 -20.98 -5.10 13.54
CA VAL A 97 -22.34 -4.59 13.40
C VAL A 97 -23.04 -5.57 12.47
N THR A 98 -23.96 -6.34 13.04
CA THR A 98 -24.71 -7.34 12.30
C THR A 98 -25.92 -6.65 11.70
N TYR A 99 -25.94 -6.57 10.38
CA TYR A 99 -27.03 -5.96 9.63
C TYR A 99 -28.09 -7.01 9.28
N PRO A 100 -29.39 -6.65 9.33
CA PRO A 100 -30.46 -7.57 8.99
C PRO A 100 -30.28 -8.13 7.57
N ALA A 101 -30.59 -9.41 7.38
CA ALA A 101 -30.53 -10.01 6.05
C ALA A 101 -31.54 -9.34 5.10
N TYR A 102 -31.14 -9.16 3.84
CA TYR A 102 -32.03 -8.67 2.79
C TYR A 102 -33.24 -9.61 2.62
N ASP A 103 -34.43 -9.03 2.55
CA ASP A 103 -35.69 -9.70 2.26
C ASP A 103 -36.35 -9.01 1.06
N ASN A 104 -36.52 -9.76 -0.03
CA ASN A 104 -37.11 -9.25 -1.26
C ASN A 104 -38.60 -8.85 -1.11
N ASN A 105 -39.26 -9.23 -0.01
CA ASN A 105 -40.64 -8.82 0.28
C ASN A 105 -40.73 -7.56 1.14
N ALA A 106 -39.60 -7.03 1.61
CA ALA A 106 -39.56 -5.87 2.48
C ALA A 106 -39.43 -4.56 1.66
N GLU A 107 -39.89 -3.47 2.27
CA GLU A 107 -39.60 -2.11 1.81
C GLU A 107 -38.43 -1.54 2.60
N TYR A 108 -37.59 -0.73 1.95
CA TYR A 108 -36.42 -0.10 2.55
C TYR A 108 -36.46 1.40 2.33
N LYS A 109 -35.94 2.17 3.29
CA LYS A 109 -35.74 3.61 3.19
C LYS A 109 -34.32 3.90 2.74
N ALA A 110 -34.12 5.07 2.11
CA ALA A 110 -32.79 5.58 1.83
C ALA A 110 -31.92 5.56 3.11
N GLY A 111 -30.75 4.96 3.01
CA GLY A 111 -29.80 4.80 4.12
C GLY A 111 -29.93 3.50 4.92
N ASP A 112 -30.97 2.69 4.69
CA ASP A 112 -31.08 1.36 5.32
C ASP A 112 -29.93 0.46 4.87
N ILE A 113 -29.46 -0.38 5.79
CA ILE A 113 -28.32 -1.27 5.61
C ILE A 113 -28.76 -2.72 5.81
N VAL A 114 -28.38 -3.59 4.89
CA VAL A 114 -28.71 -5.02 4.91
C VAL A 114 -27.49 -5.89 4.63
N SER A 115 -27.53 -7.14 5.06
CA SER A 115 -26.60 -8.18 4.64
C SER A 115 -27.19 -9.03 3.51
N TYR A 116 -26.39 -9.30 2.48
CA TYR A 116 -26.77 -10.16 1.36
C TYR A 116 -25.52 -10.80 0.75
N ASN A 117 -25.54 -12.11 0.49
CA ASN A 117 -24.42 -12.88 -0.06
C ASN A 117 -23.06 -12.61 0.63
N ASN A 118 -23.06 -12.61 1.97
CA ASN A 118 -21.87 -12.35 2.81
C ASN A 118 -21.21 -10.97 2.58
N ALA A 119 -21.95 -10.00 2.02
CA ALA A 119 -21.57 -8.60 1.94
C ALA A 119 -22.65 -7.74 2.60
N THR A 120 -22.29 -6.49 2.88
CA THR A 120 -23.20 -5.50 3.45
C THR A 120 -23.47 -4.42 2.41
N TYR A 121 -24.73 -3.99 2.31
CA TYR A 121 -25.17 -3.00 1.34
C TYR A 121 -25.99 -1.92 2.00
N LYS A 122 -25.83 -0.69 1.54
CA LYS A 122 -26.63 0.46 1.93
C LYS A 122 -27.35 1.01 0.71
N THR A 123 -28.65 1.21 0.81
CA THR A 123 -29.42 1.77 -0.30
C THR A 123 -29.32 3.30 -0.32
N ALA A 124 -29.04 3.88 -1.48
CA ALA A 124 -29.03 5.33 -1.69
C ALA A 124 -30.45 5.93 -1.78
N SER A 125 -31.47 5.10 -2.05
CA SER A 125 -32.85 5.54 -2.22
C SER A 125 -33.86 4.54 -1.63
N SER A 126 -35.10 4.98 -1.40
CA SER A 126 -36.13 4.07 -0.89
C SER A 126 -36.46 2.97 -1.90
N GLN A 127 -36.55 1.73 -1.45
CA GLN A 127 -36.90 0.54 -2.24
C GLN A 127 -38.29 0.03 -1.84
N SER A 128 -39.07 -0.40 -2.83
CA SER A 128 -40.27 -1.20 -2.56
C SER A 128 -39.92 -2.67 -2.41
N ALA A 129 -40.88 -3.44 -1.88
CA ALA A 129 -40.89 -4.89 -2.07
C ALA A 129 -40.74 -5.23 -3.56
N TYR A 130 -40.01 -6.31 -3.84
CA TYR A 130 -39.66 -6.73 -5.19
C TYR A 130 -38.87 -5.66 -5.98
N GLY A 131 -38.08 -4.85 -5.26
CA GLY A 131 -37.17 -3.86 -5.85
C GLY A 131 -35.86 -4.47 -6.35
N PHE A 132 -34.81 -3.67 -6.42
CA PHE A 132 -33.48 -4.17 -6.73
C PHE A 132 -32.97 -5.09 -5.62
N VAL A 133 -32.36 -6.21 -6.02
CA VAL A 133 -31.60 -7.08 -5.12
C VAL A 133 -30.19 -6.49 -4.96
N PRO A 134 -29.63 -6.42 -3.74
CA PRO A 134 -28.30 -5.85 -3.53
C PRO A 134 -27.22 -6.56 -4.34
N GLY A 135 -26.34 -5.79 -5.00
CA GLY A 135 -25.23 -6.32 -5.78
C GLY A 135 -25.63 -7.13 -7.03
N GLN A 136 -26.86 -6.99 -7.51
CA GLN A 136 -27.35 -7.66 -8.72
C GLN A 136 -27.64 -6.66 -9.84
N ASP A 137 -27.59 -7.13 -11.08
CA ASP A 137 -27.98 -6.33 -12.24
C ASP A 137 -29.47 -5.99 -12.23
N ASN A 138 -29.88 -5.14 -13.18
CA ASN A 138 -31.28 -4.83 -13.38
C ASN A 138 -32.10 -6.11 -13.64
N PRO A 139 -33.22 -6.34 -12.92
CA PRO A 139 -34.05 -7.53 -13.10
C PRO A 139 -34.72 -7.60 -14.47
N TRP A 140 -34.63 -6.57 -15.31
CA TRP A 140 -35.08 -6.59 -16.70
C TRP A 140 -33.94 -6.85 -17.67
N GLU A 141 -34.07 -7.91 -18.46
CA GLU A 141 -33.14 -8.19 -19.57
C GLU A 141 -33.80 -7.80 -20.90
N ALA A 142 -33.05 -7.16 -21.79
CA ALA A 142 -33.54 -6.89 -23.14
C ALA A 142 -33.78 -8.22 -23.87
N TYR A 143 -34.97 -8.39 -24.44
CA TYR A 143 -35.30 -9.62 -25.15
C TYR A 143 -34.48 -9.74 -26.43
N SER A 144 -33.68 -10.80 -26.51
CA SER A 144 -33.03 -11.25 -27.73
C SER A 144 -33.40 -12.70 -28.00
N ALA A 145 -33.60 -13.06 -29.28
CA ALA A 145 -33.88 -14.44 -29.64
C ALA A 145 -32.63 -15.29 -29.46
N VAL A 146 -32.71 -16.28 -28.57
CA VAL A 146 -31.60 -17.22 -28.33
C VAL A 146 -31.40 -18.10 -29.56
N THR A 147 -30.20 -18.07 -30.14
CA THR A 147 -29.85 -18.82 -31.35
C THR A 147 -29.70 -20.31 -31.06
N GLN A 148 -30.02 -21.16 -32.05
CA GLN A 148 -29.74 -22.60 -31.95
C GLN A 148 -28.23 -22.85 -31.93
N TRP A 149 -27.79 -23.74 -31.04
CA TRP A 149 -26.40 -24.16 -30.99
C TRP A 149 -25.98 -24.86 -32.29
N SER A 150 -24.81 -24.49 -32.78
CA SER A 150 -24.10 -25.09 -33.93
C SER A 150 -22.70 -25.55 -33.50
N SER A 151 -22.29 -26.72 -33.97
CA SER A 151 -20.97 -27.31 -33.70
C SER A 151 -19.82 -26.59 -34.40
N SER A 152 -20.10 -25.83 -35.46
CA SER A 152 -19.07 -25.11 -36.23
C SER A 152 -18.83 -23.69 -35.72
N THR A 153 -19.70 -23.18 -34.86
CA THR A 153 -19.64 -21.82 -34.34
C THR A 153 -18.76 -21.78 -33.10
N THR A 154 -17.89 -20.78 -33.05
CA THR A 154 -17.11 -20.44 -31.87
C THR A 154 -17.96 -19.58 -30.95
N TYR A 155 -17.99 -19.94 -29.67
CA TYR A 155 -18.66 -19.18 -28.62
C TYR A 155 -17.62 -18.66 -27.63
N ASN A 156 -17.80 -17.41 -27.21
CA ASN A 156 -17.02 -16.78 -26.16
C ASN A 156 -17.83 -16.74 -24.86
N LYS A 157 -17.16 -16.39 -23.76
CA LYS A 157 -17.83 -16.22 -22.46
C LYS A 157 -19.05 -15.27 -22.60
N GLY A 158 -20.18 -15.67 -22.06
CA GLY A 158 -21.45 -14.94 -22.07
C GLY A 158 -22.37 -15.26 -23.25
N ASP A 159 -21.89 -15.95 -24.29
CA ASP A 159 -22.74 -16.30 -25.43
C ASP A 159 -23.86 -17.27 -25.00
N LYS A 160 -25.11 -16.91 -25.30
CA LYS A 160 -26.30 -17.71 -25.02
C LYS A 160 -26.77 -18.47 -26.25
N VAL A 161 -26.99 -19.77 -26.10
CA VAL A 161 -27.52 -20.65 -27.14
C VAL A 161 -28.62 -21.54 -26.60
N GLN A 162 -29.45 -22.05 -27.49
CA GLN A 162 -30.41 -23.07 -27.15
C GLN A 162 -30.19 -24.35 -27.92
N LYS A 163 -30.56 -25.46 -27.27
CA LYS A 163 -30.65 -26.77 -27.91
C LYS A 163 -31.72 -27.59 -27.22
N ASN A 164 -32.59 -28.23 -28.00
CA ASN A 164 -33.71 -29.05 -27.50
C ASN A 164 -34.64 -28.29 -26.52
N GLY A 165 -34.85 -26.99 -26.74
CA GLY A 165 -35.71 -26.16 -25.89
C GLY A 165 -35.10 -25.75 -24.54
N GLN A 166 -33.82 -26.07 -24.31
CA GLN A 166 -33.04 -25.67 -23.14
C GLN A 166 -32.01 -24.62 -23.55
N GLU A 167 -31.86 -23.59 -22.74
CA GLU A 167 -30.90 -22.50 -22.89
C GLU A 167 -29.62 -22.78 -22.09
N TYR A 168 -28.49 -22.32 -22.64
CA TYR A 168 -27.15 -22.48 -22.11
C TYR A 168 -26.32 -21.22 -22.35
N GLU A 169 -25.43 -20.91 -21.42
CA GLU A 169 -24.44 -19.83 -21.50
C GLU A 169 -23.03 -20.41 -21.56
N ALA A 170 -22.22 -19.94 -22.50
CA ALA A 170 -20.80 -20.28 -22.54
C ALA A 170 -20.05 -19.55 -21.41
N LEU A 171 -19.28 -20.28 -20.59
CA LEU A 171 -18.49 -19.71 -19.49
C LEU A 171 -17.09 -19.26 -19.92
N PHE A 172 -16.62 -19.76 -21.07
CA PHE A 172 -15.34 -19.44 -21.69
C PHE A 172 -15.39 -19.89 -23.15
N TYR A 173 -14.30 -19.65 -23.88
CA TYR A 173 -14.15 -20.05 -25.28
C TYR A 173 -14.48 -21.53 -25.50
N THR A 174 -15.39 -21.84 -26.42
CA THR A 174 -15.69 -23.21 -26.84
C THR A 174 -16.12 -23.28 -28.31
N GLN A 175 -15.82 -24.39 -28.96
CA GLN A 175 -16.30 -24.72 -30.31
C GLN A 175 -16.53 -26.23 -30.38
N GLY A 176 -17.68 -26.64 -30.91
CA GLY A 176 -17.99 -28.06 -31.10
C GLY A 176 -18.46 -28.82 -29.86
N ASP A 177 -18.24 -28.31 -28.65
CA ASP A 177 -18.78 -28.92 -27.42
C ASP A 177 -20.30 -28.76 -27.37
N ASP A 178 -21.02 -29.89 -27.45
CA ASP A 178 -22.48 -29.93 -27.42
C ASP A 178 -23.02 -29.61 -26.01
N PRO A 179 -23.77 -28.49 -25.83
CA PRO A 179 -24.28 -28.10 -24.51
C PRO A 179 -25.34 -29.06 -23.96
N SER A 180 -26.00 -29.84 -24.81
CA SER A 180 -27.01 -30.82 -24.36
C SER A 180 -26.40 -32.06 -23.71
N ILE A 181 -25.08 -32.24 -23.81
CA ILE A 181 -24.35 -33.35 -23.20
C ILE A 181 -23.89 -32.93 -21.80
N ALA A 182 -24.31 -33.67 -20.78
CA ALA A 182 -23.97 -33.38 -19.37
C ALA A 182 -22.45 -33.28 -19.10
N ALA A 183 -21.61 -34.00 -19.85
CA ALA A 183 -20.15 -33.94 -19.73
C ALA A 183 -19.55 -32.57 -20.12
N ASN A 184 -20.30 -31.76 -20.87
CA ASN A 184 -19.90 -30.42 -21.28
C ASN A 184 -20.57 -29.33 -20.42
N GLN A 185 -21.37 -29.71 -19.43
CA GLN A 185 -22.13 -28.78 -18.59
C GLN A 185 -21.41 -28.45 -17.29
N ASN A 186 -21.53 -27.19 -16.89
CA ASN A 186 -21.00 -26.59 -15.67
C ASN A 186 -22.10 -25.85 -14.91
N PRO A 187 -23.06 -26.57 -14.31
CA PRO A 187 -24.20 -25.95 -13.62
C PRO A 187 -23.78 -25.11 -12.41
N THR A 188 -22.62 -25.41 -11.81
CA THR A 188 -22.09 -24.72 -10.62
C THR A 188 -21.00 -23.69 -10.96
N GLY A 189 -20.62 -23.53 -12.22
CA GLY A 189 -19.50 -22.69 -12.64
C GLY A 189 -18.09 -23.23 -12.30
N THR A 190 -17.98 -24.27 -11.48
CA THR A 190 -16.71 -24.70 -10.86
C THR A 190 -16.03 -25.93 -11.48
N ASN A 191 -16.65 -26.62 -12.44
CA ASN A 191 -16.13 -27.92 -12.93
C ASN A 191 -15.29 -27.83 -14.22
N GLY A 192 -14.95 -26.61 -14.67
CA GLY A 192 -14.13 -26.37 -15.86
C GLY A 192 -14.76 -26.79 -17.19
N ARG A 193 -16.10 -26.98 -17.24
CA ARG A 193 -16.83 -27.27 -18.47
C ARG A 193 -17.45 -26.01 -19.08
N PRO A 194 -17.62 -25.97 -20.41
CA PRO A 194 -17.92 -24.71 -21.10
C PRO A 194 -19.35 -24.21 -20.91
N TRP A 195 -20.35 -25.06 -20.66
CA TRP A 195 -21.76 -24.65 -20.74
C TRP A 195 -22.49 -24.59 -19.40
N LYS A 196 -22.99 -23.43 -18.98
CA LYS A 196 -23.91 -23.29 -17.84
C LYS A 196 -25.37 -23.44 -18.32
N PRO A 197 -26.14 -24.44 -17.86
CA PRO A 197 -27.57 -24.55 -18.19
C PRO A 197 -28.37 -23.42 -17.52
N LEU A 198 -29.21 -22.69 -18.28
CA LEU A 198 -29.99 -21.55 -17.78
C LEU A 198 -31.48 -21.86 -17.53
N GLY A 199 -32.04 -22.82 -18.26
CA GLY A 199 -33.42 -23.28 -18.09
C GLY A 199 -34.13 -23.50 -19.42
N ALA A 200 -35.44 -23.69 -19.39
CA ALA A 200 -36.24 -23.74 -20.61
C ALA A 200 -36.17 -22.39 -21.35
N VAL A 201 -36.04 -22.44 -22.67
CA VAL A 201 -35.96 -21.23 -23.50
C VAL A 201 -37.26 -20.45 -23.39
N ILE A 202 -37.15 -19.19 -22.99
CA ILE A 202 -38.27 -18.25 -23.05
C ILE A 202 -38.26 -17.63 -24.45
N SER A 203 -39.23 -18.02 -25.28
CA SER A 203 -39.39 -17.48 -26.63
C SER A 203 -40.77 -16.88 -26.85
N TYR A 204 -40.81 -15.80 -27.63
CA TYR A 204 -42.05 -15.11 -27.96
C TYR A 204 -42.18 -15.00 -29.48
N THR A 205 -43.41 -15.20 -29.97
CA THR A 205 -43.74 -14.91 -31.36
C THR A 205 -43.66 -13.42 -31.64
N GLN A 206 -43.44 -13.04 -32.90
CA GLN A 206 -43.42 -11.63 -33.30
C GLN A 206 -44.72 -10.90 -32.89
N ASP A 207 -45.85 -11.61 -32.93
CA ASP A 207 -47.14 -11.10 -32.51
C ASP A 207 -47.19 -10.81 -30.99
N GLN A 208 -46.60 -11.68 -30.17
CA GLN A 208 -46.48 -11.46 -28.72
C GLN A 208 -45.54 -10.30 -28.41
N LEU A 209 -44.41 -10.19 -29.10
CA LEU A 209 -43.48 -9.06 -28.98
C LEU A 209 -44.15 -7.74 -29.36
N ASN A 210 -44.94 -7.73 -30.44
CA ASN A 210 -45.64 -6.53 -30.90
C ASN A 210 -46.76 -6.10 -29.93
N LYS A 211 -47.42 -7.06 -29.28
CA LYS A 211 -48.55 -6.86 -28.36
C LYS A 211 -48.15 -6.84 -26.88
N ALA A 212 -46.86 -6.92 -26.57
CA ALA A 212 -46.37 -6.90 -25.21
C ALA A 212 -46.83 -5.64 -24.46
N PRO A 213 -47.30 -5.78 -23.20
CA PRO A 213 -47.80 -4.65 -22.42
C PRO A 213 -46.70 -3.62 -22.17
N GLN A 214 -47.04 -2.33 -22.20
CA GLN A 214 -46.11 -1.28 -21.76
C GLN A 214 -45.81 -1.44 -20.27
N TYR A 215 -44.57 -1.14 -19.87
CA TYR A 215 -44.17 -1.05 -18.48
C TYR A 215 -45.12 -0.14 -17.67
N SER A 216 -45.46 -0.57 -16.45
CA SER A 216 -46.20 0.20 -15.47
C SER A 216 -45.62 -0.01 -14.08
N ALA A 217 -45.25 1.09 -13.41
CA ALA A 217 -44.73 1.05 -12.05
C ALA A 217 -45.75 0.55 -11.01
N SER A 218 -47.06 0.54 -11.33
CA SER A 218 -48.10 0.03 -10.43
C SER A 218 -48.25 -1.49 -10.47
N THR A 219 -47.66 -2.17 -11.45
CA THR A 219 -47.82 -3.60 -11.69
C THR A 219 -46.68 -4.38 -11.05
N VAL A 220 -47.02 -5.49 -10.39
CA VAL A 220 -46.04 -6.52 -9.98
C VAL A 220 -45.91 -7.50 -11.13
N TYR A 221 -44.69 -7.74 -11.57
CA TYR A 221 -44.37 -8.67 -12.66
C TYR A 221 -43.75 -9.93 -12.07
N GLU A 222 -44.24 -11.12 -12.45
CA GLU A 222 -43.59 -12.39 -12.10
C GLU A 222 -42.37 -12.61 -13.01
N SER A 223 -41.44 -13.50 -12.63
CA SER A 223 -40.30 -13.88 -13.49
C SER A 223 -40.78 -14.43 -14.84
N GLY A 224 -40.07 -14.10 -15.92
CA GLY A 224 -40.41 -14.46 -17.30
C GLY A 224 -41.50 -13.59 -17.94
N THR A 225 -41.86 -12.45 -17.35
CA THR A 225 -42.88 -11.57 -17.91
C THR A 225 -42.30 -10.67 -18.99
N LEU A 226 -42.92 -10.68 -20.17
CA LEU A 226 -42.58 -9.81 -21.29
C LEU A 226 -43.26 -8.44 -21.17
N ILE A 227 -42.49 -7.37 -21.33
CA ILE A 227 -42.98 -5.98 -21.39
C ILE A 227 -42.35 -5.22 -22.55
N ARG A 228 -42.91 -4.06 -22.88
CA ARG A 228 -42.29 -3.02 -23.69
C ARG A 228 -41.89 -1.81 -22.86
N TYR A 229 -40.70 -1.28 -23.14
CA TYR A 229 -40.16 -0.06 -22.55
C TYR A 229 -39.29 0.68 -23.55
N ASN A 230 -39.49 1.99 -23.74
CA ASN A 230 -38.75 2.82 -24.70
C ASN A 230 -38.58 2.21 -26.10
N GLY A 231 -39.60 1.50 -26.58
CA GLY A 231 -39.60 0.85 -27.90
C GLY A 231 -38.94 -0.53 -27.96
N GLY A 232 -38.21 -0.94 -26.93
CA GLY A 232 -37.63 -2.29 -26.78
C GLY A 232 -38.55 -3.26 -26.06
N ASN A 233 -38.29 -4.56 -26.23
CA ASN A 233 -38.92 -5.64 -25.47
C ASN A 233 -37.98 -6.11 -24.36
N TYR A 234 -38.53 -6.37 -23.18
CA TYR A 234 -37.77 -6.81 -22.01
C TYR A 234 -38.47 -7.97 -21.33
N VAL A 235 -37.70 -8.86 -20.73
CA VAL A 235 -38.18 -9.99 -19.93
C VAL A 235 -37.67 -9.84 -18.51
N SER A 236 -38.57 -9.94 -17.53
CA SER A 236 -38.17 -9.96 -16.13
C SER A 236 -37.45 -11.26 -15.79
N GLN A 237 -36.29 -11.16 -15.17
CA GLN A 237 -35.50 -12.29 -14.70
C GLN A 237 -35.98 -12.78 -13.32
N SER A 238 -36.57 -11.89 -12.54
CA SER A 238 -37.11 -12.15 -11.21
C SER A 238 -38.48 -11.49 -11.04
N LYS A 239 -39.14 -11.77 -9.91
CA LYS A 239 -40.34 -11.02 -9.51
C LYS A 239 -39.94 -9.59 -9.20
N VAL A 240 -40.58 -8.61 -9.85
CA VAL A 240 -40.17 -7.21 -9.82
C VAL A 240 -41.36 -6.24 -9.77
N GLN A 241 -41.22 -5.15 -9.01
CA GLN A 241 -42.17 -4.04 -8.95
C GLN A 241 -41.42 -2.69 -8.88
N LYS A 242 -41.96 -1.65 -9.53
CA LYS A 242 -41.44 -0.25 -9.53
C LYS A 242 -40.02 -0.03 -10.06
N VAL A 243 -39.27 -1.08 -10.38
CA VAL A 243 -37.99 -0.99 -11.10
C VAL A 243 -38.27 -0.99 -12.60
N SER A 244 -37.76 -0.01 -13.33
CA SER A 244 -37.84 0.09 -14.78
C SER A 244 -36.59 -0.49 -15.46
N PRO A 245 -36.63 -0.86 -16.75
CA PRO A 245 -35.46 -1.34 -17.48
C PRO A 245 -34.32 -0.33 -17.64
N SER A 246 -34.53 0.96 -17.34
CA SER A 246 -33.46 1.97 -17.38
C SER A 246 -32.91 2.35 -16.00
N ASP A 247 -33.52 1.83 -14.93
CA ASP A 247 -33.10 2.19 -13.57
C ASP A 247 -31.76 1.53 -13.24
N THR A 248 -30.98 2.21 -12.39
CA THR A 248 -29.72 1.68 -11.83
C THR A 248 -29.97 1.14 -10.43
N ASN A 249 -29.25 0.08 -10.06
CA ASN A 249 -29.33 -0.49 -8.72
C ASN A 249 -28.87 0.55 -7.67
N PRO A 250 -29.71 0.92 -6.68
CA PRO A 250 -29.35 1.90 -5.66
C PRO A 250 -28.67 1.28 -4.43
N TRP A 251 -28.52 -0.04 -4.38
CA TRP A 251 -27.75 -0.72 -3.34
C TRP A 251 -26.27 -0.65 -3.66
N HIS A 252 -25.53 0.03 -2.78
CA HIS A 252 -24.08 0.12 -2.86
C HIS A 252 -23.46 -0.69 -1.74
N VAL A 253 -22.30 -1.28 -1.98
CA VAL A 253 -21.56 -1.98 -0.94
C VAL A 253 -21.24 -0.99 0.19
N PHE A 254 -21.53 -1.41 1.41
CA PHE A 254 -21.33 -0.61 2.61
C PHE A 254 -20.29 -1.27 3.50
N ILE A 255 -19.30 -0.48 3.87
CA ILE A 255 -18.25 -0.86 4.81
C ILE A 255 -18.31 0.13 5.98
N ASP A 256 -18.42 -0.40 7.19
CA ASP A 256 -18.37 0.41 8.39
C ASP A 256 -16.92 0.66 8.79
N TRP A 257 -16.38 1.80 8.37
CA TRP A 257 -15.00 2.21 8.64
C TRP A 257 -14.80 2.89 10.00
N THR A 258 -15.82 2.87 10.87
CA THR A 258 -15.77 3.55 12.17
C THR A 258 -14.58 3.05 12.99
N GLY A 259 -13.69 3.96 13.39
CA GLY A 259 -12.50 3.65 14.19
C GLY A 259 -11.29 3.14 13.40
N THR A 260 -11.43 2.83 12.10
CA THR A 260 -10.31 2.29 11.30
C THR A 260 -9.17 3.30 11.18
N LYS A 261 -9.49 4.58 10.94
CA LYS A 261 -8.50 5.66 10.76
C LYS A 261 -7.65 5.86 12.02
N GLU A 262 -8.26 5.76 13.19
CA GLU A 262 -7.59 5.84 14.48
C GLU A 262 -6.70 4.62 14.72
N LYS A 263 -7.17 3.42 14.36
CA LYS A 263 -6.41 2.15 14.48
C LYS A 263 -5.12 2.15 13.68
N VAL A 264 -5.09 2.80 12.51
CA VAL A 264 -3.89 2.90 11.66
C VAL A 264 -3.02 4.13 11.95
N GLY A 265 -3.49 5.10 12.73
CA GLY A 265 -2.76 6.33 13.05
C GLY A 265 -2.55 7.28 11.86
N THR A 266 -1.74 8.32 12.06
CA THR A 266 -1.44 9.35 11.04
C THR A 266 0.05 9.38 10.72
N PRO A 267 0.44 9.34 9.43
CA PRO A 267 1.85 9.47 9.07
C PRO A 267 2.41 10.83 9.48
N LYS A 268 3.66 10.83 9.97
CA LYS A 268 4.32 12.03 10.51
C LYS A 268 5.15 12.77 9.46
N SER A 269 5.42 12.14 8.32
CA SER A 269 6.26 12.62 7.24
C SER A 269 5.58 12.36 5.89
N GLY A 270 5.98 13.13 4.88
CA GLY A 270 5.56 12.88 3.50
C GLY A 270 6.29 11.66 2.90
N TRP A 271 5.68 11.08 1.88
CA TRP A 271 6.28 9.96 1.15
C TRP A 271 7.62 10.37 0.49
N PRO A 272 8.72 9.64 0.69
CA PRO A 272 10.03 10.00 0.13
C PRO A 272 10.07 9.91 -1.40
N ALA A 273 10.91 10.73 -2.03
CA ALA A 273 11.14 10.68 -3.48
C ALA A 273 11.96 9.45 -3.92
N HIS A 274 12.81 8.92 -3.03
CA HIS A 274 13.52 7.66 -3.20
C HIS A 274 13.19 6.79 -1.99
N VAL A 275 12.53 5.66 -2.21
CA VAL A 275 12.00 4.82 -1.14
C VAL A 275 12.26 3.34 -1.38
N TYR A 276 12.77 2.65 -0.35
CA TYR A 276 12.68 1.21 -0.24
C TYR A 276 11.38 0.86 0.49
N ALA A 277 10.44 0.24 -0.24
CA ALA A 277 9.14 -0.17 0.27
C ALA A 277 8.90 -1.66 -0.05
N PRO A 278 9.48 -2.60 0.73
CA PRO A 278 9.25 -4.02 0.53
C PRO A 278 7.78 -4.38 0.77
N TYR A 279 7.31 -5.38 0.04
CA TYR A 279 5.95 -5.87 0.17
C TYR A 279 5.80 -6.67 1.47
N VAL A 280 4.69 -6.48 2.16
CA VAL A 280 4.26 -7.27 3.30
C VAL A 280 2.96 -7.95 2.91
N ASP A 281 2.99 -9.28 2.79
CA ASP A 281 1.77 -10.06 2.65
C ASP A 281 0.99 -9.98 3.97
N PHE A 282 0.01 -9.08 3.98
CA PHE A 282 -0.83 -8.75 5.11
C PHE A 282 -1.95 -9.76 5.33
N THR A 283 -1.85 -10.94 4.70
CA THR A 283 -2.77 -12.06 4.88
C THR A 283 -2.12 -13.24 5.61
N LEU A 284 -0.79 -13.23 5.78
CA LEU A 284 -0.07 -14.25 6.52
C LEU A 284 -0.42 -14.23 8.01
N ASN A 285 -0.42 -15.40 8.62
CA ASN A 285 -0.65 -15.56 10.07
C ASN A 285 0.43 -14.84 10.90
N SER A 286 1.66 -14.79 10.39
CA SER A 286 2.76 -14.07 11.01
C SER A 286 3.03 -12.79 10.23
N GLN A 287 3.03 -11.67 10.95
CA GLN A 287 3.30 -10.35 10.40
C GLN A 287 4.59 -9.79 11.01
N PRO A 288 5.46 -9.15 10.22
CA PRO A 288 6.67 -8.54 10.74
C PRO A 288 6.35 -7.45 11.78
N ASP A 289 7.31 -7.15 12.65
CA ASP A 289 7.24 -5.98 13.52
C ASP A 289 7.79 -4.77 12.77
N LEU A 290 6.88 -4.02 12.14
CA LEU A 290 7.22 -2.89 11.28
C LEU A 290 7.94 -1.76 12.05
N ALA A 291 7.55 -1.51 13.31
CA ALA A 291 8.16 -0.47 14.11
C ALA A 291 9.60 -0.85 14.51
N SER A 292 9.81 -2.11 14.90
CA SER A 292 11.16 -2.62 15.17
C SER A 292 12.04 -2.61 13.92
N LEU A 293 11.50 -2.94 12.74
CA LEU A 293 12.20 -2.86 11.46
C LEU A 293 12.62 -1.43 11.11
N ALA A 294 11.74 -0.45 11.33
CA ALA A 294 12.05 0.95 11.13
C ALA A 294 13.19 1.41 12.05
N GLN A 295 13.16 1.03 13.32
CA GLN A 295 14.13 1.47 14.33
C GLN A 295 15.51 0.79 14.19
N ASN A 296 15.52 -0.51 13.90
CA ASN A 296 16.74 -1.31 13.99
C ASN A 296 17.35 -1.65 12.61
N GLN A 297 16.54 -1.68 11.55
CA GLN A 297 16.99 -2.02 10.18
C GLN A 297 16.84 -0.84 9.21
N GLY A 298 16.25 0.29 9.64
CA GLY A 298 16.04 1.46 8.78
C GLY A 298 14.96 1.26 7.70
N VAL A 299 14.21 0.14 7.73
CA VAL A 299 13.10 -0.11 6.82
C VAL A 299 11.88 0.62 7.33
N THR A 300 11.68 1.85 6.84
CA THR A 300 10.66 2.78 7.36
C THR A 300 9.38 2.81 6.54
N HIS A 301 9.39 2.26 5.33
CA HIS A 301 8.25 2.29 4.42
C HIS A 301 7.95 0.89 3.93
N PHE A 302 6.67 0.56 3.74
CA PHE A 302 6.22 -0.78 3.33
C PHE A 302 5.05 -0.69 2.36
N THR A 303 4.91 -1.73 1.54
CA THR A 303 3.75 -1.92 0.65
C THR A 303 2.87 -3.04 1.20
N MET A 304 1.69 -2.70 1.72
CA MET A 304 0.77 -3.67 2.31
C MET A 304 -0.03 -4.38 1.22
N ALA A 305 0.13 -5.69 1.15
CA ALA A 305 -0.31 -6.51 0.03
C ALA A 305 -1.23 -7.66 0.51
N PHE A 306 -2.36 -7.98 -0.11
CA PHE A 306 -3.06 -7.20 -1.14
C PHE A 306 -4.51 -6.96 -0.75
N VAL A 307 -5.02 -5.79 -1.12
CA VAL A 307 -6.46 -5.57 -1.17
C VAL A 307 -7.01 -6.14 -2.48
N VAL A 308 -8.01 -6.99 -2.37
CA VAL A 308 -8.70 -7.63 -3.50
C VAL A 308 -10.21 -7.61 -3.28
N SER A 309 -11.00 -7.88 -4.32
CA SER A 309 -12.41 -8.16 -4.17
C SER A 309 -12.60 -9.44 -3.37
N LYS A 310 -13.65 -9.49 -2.54
CA LYS A 310 -14.08 -10.69 -1.82
C LYS A 310 -14.17 -11.92 -2.73
N ASP A 311 -14.70 -11.72 -3.94
CA ASP A 311 -14.75 -12.70 -5.02
C ASP A 311 -14.96 -12.00 -6.38
N ALA A 312 -15.11 -12.77 -7.45
CA ALA A 312 -15.23 -12.25 -8.82
C ALA A 312 -16.54 -11.49 -9.10
N GLU A 313 -17.59 -11.68 -8.29
CA GLU A 313 -18.92 -11.09 -8.51
C GLU A 313 -19.26 -10.03 -7.45
N THR A 314 -18.56 -10.03 -6.31
CA THR A 314 -18.83 -9.13 -5.19
C THR A 314 -17.82 -7.97 -5.17
N CYS A 315 -18.31 -6.75 -5.43
CA CYS A 315 -17.55 -5.50 -5.32
C CYS A 315 -17.30 -5.10 -3.85
N LEU A 316 -16.65 -5.95 -3.05
CA LEU A 316 -16.33 -5.69 -1.65
C LEU A 316 -14.82 -5.84 -1.42
N PRO A 317 -14.09 -4.78 -1.03
CA PRO A 317 -12.67 -4.88 -0.73
C PRO A 317 -12.40 -5.68 0.55
N THR A 318 -11.38 -6.53 0.47
CA THR A 318 -10.88 -7.42 1.53
C THR A 318 -9.37 -7.53 1.47
N TRP A 319 -8.73 -7.95 2.55
CA TRP A 319 -7.33 -8.40 2.51
C TRP A 319 -7.29 -9.85 2.06
N GLY A 320 -6.87 -10.08 0.80
CA GLY A 320 -6.72 -11.39 0.18
C GLY A 320 -7.93 -12.33 0.28
N THR A 321 -9.16 -11.81 0.37
CA THR A 321 -10.41 -12.56 0.70
C THR A 321 -10.48 -13.14 2.12
N ALA A 322 -9.39 -13.08 2.88
CA ALA A 322 -9.26 -13.69 4.20
C ALA A 322 -9.78 -12.78 5.33
N TYR A 323 -9.56 -11.47 5.23
CA TYR A 323 -9.92 -10.53 6.28
C TYR A 323 -10.75 -9.35 5.74
N ASN A 324 -11.72 -8.91 6.54
CA ASN A 324 -12.48 -7.71 6.24
C ASN A 324 -11.58 -6.48 6.32
N ILE A 325 -11.75 -5.54 5.40
CA ILE A 325 -10.87 -4.36 5.32
C ILE A 325 -11.14 -3.33 6.42
N ASN A 326 -12.33 -3.29 7.02
CA ASN A 326 -12.63 -2.31 8.08
C ASN A 326 -12.22 -2.74 9.48
N ASP A 327 -12.08 -4.04 9.70
CA ASP A 327 -11.76 -4.58 11.02
C ASP A 327 -10.67 -5.64 10.90
N TYR A 328 -9.42 -5.16 10.89
CA TYR A 328 -8.25 -6.03 10.87
C TYR A 328 -7.34 -5.72 12.06
N ALA A 329 -7.04 -6.75 12.85
CA ALA A 329 -6.28 -6.65 14.09
C ALA A 329 -4.85 -6.09 13.88
N GLN A 330 -4.28 -6.29 12.69
CA GLN A 330 -2.91 -5.89 12.38
C GLN A 330 -2.75 -4.39 12.07
N TYR A 331 -3.83 -3.60 12.03
CA TYR A 331 -3.75 -2.15 11.84
C TYR A 331 -2.97 -1.42 12.93
N SER A 332 -2.92 -1.98 14.14
CA SER A 332 -2.05 -1.50 15.22
C SER A 332 -0.57 -1.48 14.83
N LYS A 333 -0.11 -2.39 13.96
CA LYS A 333 1.28 -2.40 13.44
C LYS A 333 1.56 -1.23 12.50
N ILE A 334 0.59 -0.84 11.67
CA ILE A 334 0.69 0.36 10.82
C ILE A 334 0.79 1.60 11.70
N LYS A 335 -0.04 1.67 12.75
CA LYS A 335 0.03 2.76 13.73
C LYS A 335 1.39 2.81 14.42
N ALA A 336 1.90 1.69 14.92
CA ALA A 336 3.21 1.63 15.56
C ALA A 336 4.35 2.07 14.63
N LEU A 337 4.30 1.68 13.35
CA LEU A 337 5.25 2.14 12.33
C LEU A 337 5.18 3.67 12.14
N ARG A 338 3.98 4.23 12.00
CA ARG A 338 3.78 5.69 11.87
C ARG A 338 4.22 6.44 13.10
N ASP A 339 4.03 5.86 14.28
CA ASP A 339 4.54 6.40 15.53
C ASP A 339 6.09 6.40 15.56
N ALA A 340 6.73 5.40 14.95
CA ALA A 340 8.17 5.33 14.72
C ALA A 340 8.69 6.19 13.55
N GLY A 341 7.82 6.94 12.86
CA GLY A 341 8.18 7.86 11.77
C GLY A 341 8.20 7.24 10.38
N GLY A 342 7.69 6.01 10.23
CA GLY A 342 7.46 5.37 8.94
C GLY A 342 6.07 5.64 8.34
N ASP A 343 5.79 5.02 7.20
CA ASP A 343 4.46 5.03 6.58
C ASP A 343 4.26 3.80 5.70
N VAL A 344 3.03 3.60 5.20
CA VAL A 344 2.69 2.50 4.29
C VAL A 344 2.01 3.03 3.03
N MET A 345 2.23 2.32 1.92
CA MET A 345 1.29 2.31 0.81
C MET A 345 0.48 1.02 0.84
N VAL A 346 -0.69 1.01 0.19
CA VAL A 346 -1.50 -0.21 0.01
C VAL A 346 -1.49 -0.61 -1.44
N SER A 347 -1.26 -1.90 -1.70
CA SER A 347 -1.33 -2.48 -3.03
C SER A 347 -2.66 -3.19 -3.26
N ILE A 348 -3.33 -2.86 -4.37
CA ILE A 348 -4.59 -3.45 -4.81
C ILE A 348 -4.32 -4.37 -6.01
N GLY A 349 -4.62 -5.66 -5.87
CA GLY A 349 -4.44 -6.67 -6.92
C GLY A 349 -3.51 -7.81 -6.49
N GLY A 350 -2.45 -8.05 -7.26
CA GLY A 350 -1.50 -9.15 -7.08
C GLY A 350 -1.90 -10.43 -7.84
N ALA A 351 -1.09 -11.48 -7.69
CA ALA A 351 -1.20 -12.72 -8.46
C ALA A 351 -2.51 -13.49 -8.29
N ASN A 352 -3.06 -13.44 -7.08
CA ASN A 352 -4.20 -14.24 -6.68
C ASN A 352 -5.45 -13.39 -6.46
N ASN A 353 -6.61 -14.00 -6.71
CA ASN A 353 -7.95 -13.40 -6.59
C ASN A 353 -8.28 -12.34 -7.67
N SER A 354 -9.48 -11.78 -7.58
CA SER A 354 -9.97 -10.76 -8.51
C SER A 354 -9.66 -9.36 -7.97
N PRO A 355 -9.03 -8.47 -8.75
CA PRO A 355 -8.88 -7.08 -8.34
C PRO A 355 -10.24 -6.37 -8.32
N LEU A 356 -10.35 -5.28 -7.56
CA LEU A 356 -11.59 -4.50 -7.46
C LEU A 356 -12.13 -4.07 -8.83
N ALA A 357 -11.25 -3.69 -9.75
CA ALA A 357 -11.64 -3.27 -11.10
C ALA A 357 -12.26 -4.39 -11.95
N ALA A 358 -12.01 -5.67 -11.63
CA ALA A 358 -12.63 -6.81 -12.29
C ALA A 358 -14.03 -7.09 -11.76
N SER A 359 -14.23 -7.04 -10.43
CA SER A 359 -15.52 -7.37 -9.80
C SER A 359 -16.49 -6.19 -9.75
N CYS A 360 -16.01 -4.98 -9.49
CA CYS A 360 -16.83 -3.76 -9.49
C CYS A 360 -17.17 -3.35 -10.91
N LYS A 361 -18.41 -3.56 -11.35
CA LYS A 361 -18.85 -3.22 -12.71
C LYS A 361 -19.20 -1.74 -12.88
N ASN A 362 -19.61 -1.09 -11.80
CA ASN A 362 -19.90 0.34 -11.75
C ASN A 362 -18.64 1.14 -11.37
N ILE A 363 -18.33 2.17 -12.16
CA ILE A 363 -17.17 3.06 -11.95
C ILE A 363 -17.31 3.89 -10.68
N ASP A 364 -18.52 4.34 -10.33
CA ASP A 364 -18.74 5.16 -9.14
C ASP A 364 -18.48 4.36 -7.86
N ASP A 365 -18.90 3.10 -7.83
CA ASP A 365 -18.60 2.18 -6.71
C ASP A 365 -17.10 1.93 -6.60
N LEU A 366 -16.43 1.66 -7.72
CA LEU A 366 -14.98 1.44 -7.75
C LEU A 366 -14.21 2.68 -7.28
N LYS A 367 -14.59 3.86 -7.78
CA LYS A 367 -14.04 5.15 -7.37
C LYS A 367 -14.23 5.37 -5.87
N GLN A 368 -15.42 5.08 -5.34
CA GLN A 368 -15.72 5.24 -3.92
C GLN A 368 -14.86 4.30 -3.07
N HIS A 369 -14.65 3.05 -3.49
CA HIS A 369 -13.75 2.14 -2.77
C HIS A 369 -12.30 2.64 -2.75
N TYR A 370 -11.77 3.14 -3.87
CA TYR A 370 -10.43 3.73 -3.88
C TYR A 370 -10.32 4.94 -2.95
N TYR A 371 -11.35 5.80 -2.94
CA TYR A 371 -11.43 6.93 -2.03
C TYR A 371 -11.44 6.47 -0.56
N ASP A 372 -12.31 5.53 -0.21
CA ASP A 372 -12.51 5.06 1.16
C ASP A 372 -11.28 4.33 1.70
N ILE A 373 -10.61 3.53 0.88
CA ILE A 373 -9.36 2.85 1.27
C ILE A 373 -8.31 3.90 1.67
N VAL A 374 -8.09 4.90 0.83
CA VAL A 374 -7.12 5.97 1.09
C VAL A 374 -7.51 6.79 2.31
N GLU A 375 -8.80 7.12 2.46
CA GLU A 375 -9.29 7.92 3.58
C GLU A 375 -9.16 7.19 4.93
N ASN A 376 -9.64 5.96 4.99
CA ASN A 376 -9.79 5.23 6.25
C ASN A 376 -8.51 4.49 6.67
N LEU A 377 -7.60 4.21 5.73
CA LEU A 377 -6.24 3.75 6.05
C LEU A 377 -5.23 4.91 6.14
N ASN A 378 -5.69 6.14 5.94
CA ASN A 378 -4.92 7.38 6.06
C ASN A 378 -3.67 7.39 5.18
N LEU A 379 -3.84 7.02 3.90
CA LEU A 379 -2.75 6.79 2.96
C LEU A 379 -2.36 8.06 2.19
N ASN A 380 -1.08 8.17 1.88
CA ASN A 380 -0.56 9.16 0.93
C ASN A 380 -0.27 8.55 -0.45
N VAL A 381 -0.20 7.21 -0.55
CA VAL A 381 0.19 6.49 -1.76
C VAL A 381 -0.62 5.21 -1.88
N LEU A 382 -1.01 4.89 -3.11
CA LEU A 382 -1.71 3.67 -3.50
C LEU A 382 -0.96 3.00 -4.66
N ASP A 383 -0.83 1.68 -4.58
CA ASP A 383 -0.26 0.84 -5.64
C ASP A 383 -1.36 -0.03 -6.27
N PHE A 384 -1.29 -0.23 -7.57
CA PHE A 384 -2.12 -1.19 -8.29
C PHE A 384 -1.21 -2.23 -8.91
N ASP A 385 -1.23 -3.42 -8.35
CA ASP A 385 -0.47 -4.56 -8.86
C ASP A 385 -1.33 -5.33 -9.87
N ILE A 386 -0.95 -5.23 -11.15
CA ILE A 386 -1.77 -5.64 -12.29
C ILE A 386 -1.04 -6.76 -13.04
N GLU A 387 -1.40 -7.99 -12.72
CA GLU A 387 -0.69 -9.17 -13.19
C GLU A 387 -1.63 -10.33 -13.58
N GLY A 388 -1.03 -11.47 -13.93
CA GLY A 388 -1.74 -12.66 -14.37
C GLY A 388 -2.65 -12.38 -15.56
N THR A 389 -3.87 -12.90 -15.52
CA THR A 389 -4.86 -12.66 -16.58
C THR A 389 -5.39 -11.23 -16.60
N TRP A 390 -5.24 -10.48 -15.50
CA TRP A 390 -5.80 -9.14 -15.35
C TRP A 390 -5.03 -8.06 -16.10
N VAL A 391 -3.75 -8.30 -16.44
CA VAL A 391 -2.97 -7.41 -17.30
C VAL A 391 -3.46 -7.42 -18.75
N ALA A 392 -4.14 -8.48 -19.18
CA ALA A 392 -4.72 -8.63 -20.52
C ALA A 392 -6.23 -8.34 -20.58
N ASP A 393 -6.86 -8.06 -19.43
CA ASP A 393 -8.29 -7.79 -19.36
C ASP A 393 -8.59 -6.29 -19.59
N HIS A 394 -8.72 -5.90 -20.86
CA HIS A 394 -8.91 -4.51 -21.26
C HIS A 394 -10.14 -3.86 -20.61
N GLU A 395 -11.18 -4.63 -20.29
CA GLU A 395 -12.38 -4.10 -19.65
C GLU A 395 -12.09 -3.62 -18.21
N SER A 396 -11.42 -4.44 -17.39
CA SER A 396 -11.03 -4.02 -16.04
C SER A 396 -9.95 -2.95 -16.05
N ILE A 397 -9.03 -2.96 -17.02
CA ILE A 397 -8.02 -1.89 -17.20
C ILE A 397 -8.70 -0.56 -17.48
N ASN A 398 -9.61 -0.54 -18.47
CA ASN A 398 -10.32 0.67 -18.85
C ASN A 398 -11.10 1.24 -17.66
N ARG A 399 -11.80 0.37 -16.94
CA ARG A 399 -12.58 0.74 -15.75
C ARG A 399 -11.69 1.25 -14.62
N ARG A 400 -10.57 0.57 -14.33
CA ARG A 400 -9.59 0.97 -13.31
C ARG A 400 -9.10 2.37 -13.58
N ASN A 401 -8.61 2.63 -14.78
CA ASN A 401 -7.99 3.91 -15.13
C ASN A 401 -9.01 5.05 -15.13
N GLU A 402 -10.27 4.79 -15.51
CA GLU A 402 -11.36 5.76 -15.40
C GLU A 402 -11.69 6.10 -13.94
N ALA A 403 -11.84 5.08 -13.08
CA ALA A 403 -12.08 5.27 -11.65
C ALA A 403 -10.90 5.96 -10.95
N VAL A 404 -9.66 5.60 -11.29
CA VAL A 404 -8.43 6.23 -10.76
C VAL A 404 -8.40 7.70 -11.12
N LYS A 405 -8.67 8.08 -12.38
CA LYS A 405 -8.72 9.50 -12.74
C LYS A 405 -9.84 10.22 -11.99
N ALA A 406 -11.01 9.61 -11.89
CA ALA A 406 -12.16 10.20 -11.21
C ALA A 406 -11.85 10.46 -9.72
N VAL A 407 -11.20 9.52 -9.02
CA VAL A 407 -10.85 9.69 -7.62
C VAL A 407 -9.68 10.68 -7.42
N GLN A 408 -8.71 10.72 -8.34
CA GLN A 408 -7.65 11.73 -8.33
C GLN A 408 -8.22 13.15 -8.41
N ASN A 409 -9.22 13.37 -9.26
CA ASN A 409 -9.89 14.67 -9.35
C ASN A 409 -10.61 15.03 -8.05
N THR A 410 -11.24 14.06 -7.37
CA THR A 410 -11.84 14.27 -6.05
C THR A 410 -10.79 14.69 -5.03
N TRP A 411 -9.71 13.91 -4.84
CA TRP A 411 -8.65 14.26 -3.89
C TRP A 411 -8.02 15.63 -4.19
N LYS A 412 -7.79 15.95 -5.47
CA LYS A 412 -7.27 17.26 -5.88
C LYS A 412 -8.20 18.40 -5.50
N SER A 413 -9.52 18.22 -5.64
CA SER A 413 -10.51 19.22 -5.22
C SER A 413 -10.57 19.42 -3.70
N GLU A 414 -10.16 18.42 -2.93
CA GLU A 414 -10.03 18.46 -1.47
C GLU A 414 -8.66 18.96 -1.00
N GLY A 415 -7.75 19.29 -1.92
CA GLY A 415 -6.38 19.69 -1.60
C GLY A 415 -5.48 18.54 -1.11
N ARG A 416 -5.87 17.28 -1.36
CA ARG A 416 -5.09 16.09 -1.01
C ARG A 416 -4.21 15.69 -2.18
N SER A 417 -2.98 15.28 -1.86
CA SER A 417 -2.05 14.70 -2.82
C SER A 417 -1.89 13.22 -2.51
N VAL A 418 -2.34 12.35 -3.44
CA VAL A 418 -2.23 10.90 -3.31
C VAL A 418 -1.44 10.37 -4.49
N GLY A 419 -0.29 9.74 -4.22
CA GLY A 419 0.55 9.14 -5.25
C GLY A 419 -0.04 7.84 -5.77
N ILE A 420 -0.08 7.66 -7.09
CA ILE A 420 -0.56 6.42 -7.72
C ILE A 420 0.61 5.70 -8.39
N TRP A 421 0.89 4.49 -7.94
CA TRP A 421 1.87 3.58 -8.54
C TRP A 421 1.15 2.44 -9.24
N TYR A 422 1.64 2.02 -10.41
CA TYR A 422 1.26 0.76 -11.04
C TYR A 422 2.45 -0.20 -10.95
N THR A 423 2.21 -1.40 -10.44
CA THR A 423 3.17 -2.51 -10.42
C THR A 423 2.81 -3.49 -11.53
N LEU A 424 3.77 -3.75 -12.43
CA LEU A 424 3.53 -4.53 -13.67
C LEU A 424 4.56 -5.64 -13.86
N PRO A 425 4.17 -6.79 -14.45
CA PRO A 425 5.11 -7.83 -14.84
C PRO A 425 5.99 -7.33 -16.00
N ILE A 426 7.29 -7.66 -15.96
CA ILE A 426 8.25 -7.23 -16.97
C ILE A 426 9.22 -8.35 -17.36
N LEU A 427 9.69 -8.33 -18.60
CA LEU A 427 10.83 -9.13 -19.05
C LEU A 427 12.10 -8.28 -19.08
N PRO A 428 13.31 -8.87 -19.18
CA PRO A 428 14.54 -8.09 -19.38
C PRO A 428 14.51 -7.25 -20.67
N THR A 429 13.61 -7.57 -21.59
CA THR A 429 13.34 -6.84 -22.85
C THR A 429 12.27 -5.76 -22.71
N GLY A 430 11.74 -5.50 -21.52
CA GLY A 430 10.68 -4.52 -21.25
C GLY A 430 9.30 -5.13 -21.05
N LEU A 431 8.29 -4.26 -20.93
CA LEU A 431 6.88 -4.64 -20.80
C LEU A 431 6.37 -5.31 -22.08
N THR A 432 5.46 -6.26 -21.92
CA THR A 432 4.71 -6.85 -23.04
C THR A 432 3.71 -5.83 -23.61
N ALA A 433 3.08 -6.15 -24.75
CA ALA A 433 2.05 -5.30 -25.33
C ALA A 433 0.89 -5.01 -24.36
N GLU A 434 0.48 -6.01 -23.56
CA GLU A 434 -0.58 -5.85 -22.56
C GLU A 434 -0.15 -4.92 -21.41
N GLY A 435 1.09 -5.04 -20.92
CA GLY A 435 1.64 -4.11 -19.92
C GLY A 435 1.76 -2.68 -20.45
N ILE A 436 2.11 -2.51 -21.72
CA ILE A 436 2.12 -1.19 -22.38
C ILE A 436 0.71 -0.61 -22.50
N TYR A 437 -0.28 -1.43 -22.87
CA TYR A 437 -1.67 -0.99 -22.99
C TYR A 437 -2.21 -0.40 -21.68
N VAL A 438 -1.87 -0.99 -20.52
CA VAL A 438 -2.25 -0.44 -19.20
C VAL A 438 -1.82 1.02 -19.04
N LEU A 439 -0.58 1.33 -19.42
CA LEU A 439 0.02 2.66 -19.29
C LEU A 439 -0.49 3.64 -20.36
N GLU A 440 -0.68 3.17 -21.60
CA GLU A 440 -1.24 3.98 -22.69
C GLU A 440 -2.68 4.39 -22.38
N ASP A 441 -3.50 3.47 -21.88
CA ASP A 441 -4.87 3.75 -21.48
C ASP A 441 -4.93 4.71 -20.28
N ALA A 442 -4.06 4.53 -19.29
CA ALA A 442 -3.93 5.45 -18.16
C ALA A 442 -3.58 6.87 -18.61
N LYS A 443 -2.60 7.01 -19.53
CA LYS A 443 -2.26 8.29 -20.15
C LYS A 443 -3.44 8.87 -20.92
N ALA A 444 -4.15 8.06 -21.71
CA ALA A 444 -5.29 8.50 -22.51
C ALA A 444 -6.45 9.04 -21.65
N LYS A 445 -6.69 8.44 -20.49
CA LYS A 445 -7.66 8.91 -19.49
C LYS A 445 -7.14 10.05 -18.61
N GLY A 446 -5.86 10.40 -18.74
CA GLY A 446 -5.23 11.51 -18.01
C GLY A 446 -4.90 11.18 -16.55
N VAL A 447 -4.73 9.90 -16.22
CA VAL A 447 -4.24 9.46 -14.91
C VAL A 447 -2.84 10.03 -14.68
N GLU A 448 -2.65 10.68 -13.53
CA GLU A 448 -1.35 11.23 -13.12
C GLU A 448 -0.61 10.17 -12.28
N LEU A 449 0.32 9.43 -12.88
CA LEU A 449 1.09 8.41 -12.16
C LEU A 449 2.23 9.06 -11.37
N ALA A 450 2.37 8.66 -10.10
CA ALA A 450 3.56 8.92 -9.29
C ALA A 450 4.72 8.03 -9.75
N GLY A 451 4.43 6.80 -10.19
CA GLY A 451 5.44 5.94 -10.78
C GLY A 451 4.90 4.65 -11.41
N VAL A 452 5.80 3.94 -12.09
CA VAL A 452 5.61 2.60 -12.65
C VAL A 452 6.68 1.71 -12.04
N ASN A 453 6.24 0.83 -11.16
CA ASN A 453 7.06 -0.20 -10.55
C ASN A 453 6.99 -1.48 -11.37
N VAL A 454 8.07 -2.24 -11.45
CA VAL A 454 8.07 -3.49 -12.21
C VAL A 454 8.58 -4.68 -11.41
N MET A 455 7.88 -5.80 -11.58
CA MET A 455 8.22 -7.08 -10.96
C MET A 455 9.38 -7.71 -11.73
N ALA A 456 10.60 -7.46 -11.26
CA ALA A 456 11.85 -7.95 -11.83
C ALA A 456 12.12 -9.40 -11.37
N MET A 457 11.18 -10.30 -11.67
CA MET A 457 11.12 -11.69 -11.23
C MET A 457 10.38 -12.56 -12.26
N ASP A 458 10.55 -13.88 -12.16
CA ASP A 458 9.79 -14.90 -12.86
C ASP A 458 9.77 -14.73 -14.39
N TYR A 459 10.97 -14.55 -14.96
CA TYR A 459 11.18 -14.31 -16.38
C TYR A 459 10.95 -15.57 -17.25
N GLY A 460 10.81 -16.72 -16.61
CA GLY A 460 10.54 -18.01 -17.24
C GLY A 460 11.80 -18.86 -17.44
N ASN A 461 11.59 -20.14 -17.75
CA ASN A 461 12.58 -21.22 -17.63
C ASN A 461 13.85 -21.11 -18.52
N SER A 462 14.07 -20.02 -19.24
CA SER A 462 15.20 -19.89 -20.17
C SER A 462 15.92 -18.55 -20.19
N ILE A 463 15.37 -17.50 -19.57
CA ILE A 463 15.88 -16.13 -19.75
C ILE A 463 16.95 -15.79 -18.69
N CYS A 464 16.65 -16.05 -17.42
CA CYS A 464 17.48 -15.61 -16.29
C CYS A 464 17.89 -16.77 -15.37
N GLN A 465 18.17 -17.93 -15.94
CA GLN A 465 18.47 -19.15 -15.19
C GLN A 465 19.81 -19.05 -14.46
N SER A 466 19.79 -19.32 -13.16
CA SER A 466 20.95 -19.47 -12.28
C SER A 466 21.35 -20.94 -12.15
N ASP A 467 22.64 -21.21 -11.96
CA ASP A 467 23.11 -22.56 -11.59
C ASP A 467 23.06 -22.81 -10.07
N GLY A 468 22.49 -21.88 -9.30
CA GLY A 468 22.40 -21.96 -7.84
C GLY A 468 23.62 -21.40 -7.11
N THR A 469 24.45 -20.60 -7.79
CA THR A 469 25.69 -20.03 -7.23
C THR A 469 25.59 -18.51 -7.03
N GLU A 470 25.85 -18.05 -5.80
CA GLU A 470 26.00 -16.63 -5.44
C GLU A 470 27.15 -15.97 -6.24
N GLY A 471 26.96 -14.72 -6.67
CA GLY A 471 28.00 -13.91 -7.33
C GLY A 471 27.94 -13.88 -8.86
N GLN A 472 27.06 -14.67 -9.49
CA GLN A 472 26.89 -14.66 -10.95
C GLN A 472 26.20 -13.39 -11.48
N ASN A 473 25.44 -12.71 -10.62
CA ASN A 473 24.69 -11.50 -10.91
C ASN A 473 23.71 -11.66 -12.09
N ILE A 474 23.14 -12.85 -12.30
CA ILE A 474 22.28 -13.13 -13.48
C ILE A 474 20.95 -12.39 -13.31
N HIS A 475 20.30 -12.57 -12.16
CA HIS A 475 19.01 -11.95 -11.87
C HIS A 475 19.13 -10.43 -11.74
N GLY A 476 20.21 -9.93 -11.15
CA GLY A 476 20.51 -8.51 -11.06
C GLY A 476 20.68 -7.88 -12.43
N LYS A 477 21.40 -8.54 -13.36
CA LYS A 477 21.51 -8.07 -14.76
C LYS A 477 20.18 -8.09 -15.50
N CYS A 478 19.35 -9.11 -15.26
CA CYS A 478 18.00 -9.16 -15.82
C CYS A 478 17.14 -7.99 -15.32
N ALA A 479 17.18 -7.71 -14.02
CA ALA A 479 16.47 -6.58 -13.41
C ALA A 479 16.95 -5.23 -13.96
N THR A 480 18.27 -5.00 -14.07
CA THR A 480 18.78 -3.73 -14.63
C THR A 480 18.50 -3.58 -16.13
N SER A 481 18.51 -4.68 -16.89
CA SER A 481 18.10 -4.68 -18.30
C SER A 481 16.60 -4.37 -18.46
N ALA A 482 15.77 -4.90 -17.55
CA ALA A 482 14.34 -4.60 -17.51
C ALA A 482 14.09 -3.09 -17.28
N ILE A 483 14.80 -2.47 -16.32
CA ILE A 483 14.73 -1.02 -16.08
C ILE A 483 15.20 -0.20 -17.29
N GLU A 484 16.26 -0.61 -17.98
CA GLU A 484 16.73 0.08 -19.18
C GLU A 484 15.70 0.06 -20.33
N ASN A 485 15.03 -1.08 -20.52
CA ASN A 485 13.99 -1.19 -21.54
C ASN A 485 12.70 -0.48 -21.12
N LEU A 486 12.35 -0.53 -19.84
CA LEU A 486 11.24 0.24 -19.28
C LEU A 486 11.46 1.74 -19.52
N PHE A 487 12.65 2.27 -19.25
CA PHE A 487 13.00 3.67 -19.53
C PHE A 487 12.69 4.04 -20.98
N SER A 488 13.12 3.21 -21.93
CA SER A 488 12.92 3.42 -23.37
C SER A 488 11.44 3.40 -23.74
N GLN A 489 10.64 2.52 -23.14
CA GLN A 489 9.20 2.42 -23.35
C GLN A 489 8.45 3.63 -22.74
N LEU A 490 8.78 3.99 -21.49
CA LEU A 490 8.16 5.13 -20.80
C LEU A 490 8.46 6.45 -21.51
N LYS A 491 9.64 6.62 -22.14
CA LYS A 491 9.93 7.79 -22.98
C LYS A 491 9.03 7.91 -24.22
N GLN A 492 8.56 6.80 -24.76
CA GLN A 492 7.63 6.77 -25.89
C GLN A 492 6.20 7.10 -25.44
N ILE A 493 5.82 6.65 -24.24
CA ILE A 493 4.50 6.91 -23.67
C ILE A 493 4.44 8.34 -23.13
N PHE A 494 5.35 8.77 -22.26
CA PHE A 494 5.37 10.08 -21.60
C PHE A 494 6.37 11.04 -22.26
N THR A 495 6.05 11.44 -23.50
CA THR A 495 6.91 12.25 -24.36
C THR A 495 7.22 13.65 -23.84
N ASP A 496 6.46 14.14 -22.86
CA ASP A 496 6.60 15.44 -22.21
C ASP A 496 7.58 15.45 -21.03
N LYS A 497 8.05 14.28 -20.58
CA LYS A 497 8.95 14.14 -19.42
C LYS A 497 10.42 14.08 -19.82
N THR A 498 11.26 14.70 -18.98
CA THR A 498 12.72 14.61 -19.05
C THR A 498 13.20 13.22 -18.63
N ASP A 499 14.43 12.88 -18.97
CA ASP A 499 15.02 11.58 -18.62
C ASP A 499 15.12 11.41 -17.09
N ALA A 500 15.40 12.49 -16.36
CA ALA A 500 15.42 12.47 -14.90
C ALA A 500 14.03 12.20 -14.31
N GLU A 501 12.97 12.80 -14.87
CA GLU A 501 11.60 12.54 -14.43
C GLU A 501 11.15 11.10 -14.77
N ILE A 502 11.54 10.57 -15.94
CA ILE A 502 11.27 9.16 -16.26
C ILE A 502 11.98 8.22 -15.29
N ASN A 503 13.25 8.46 -14.99
CA ASN A 503 13.97 7.65 -14.00
C ASN A 503 13.31 7.73 -12.62
N ALA A 504 12.97 8.94 -12.14
CA ALA A 504 12.32 9.12 -10.85
C ALA A 504 10.93 8.46 -10.77
N MET A 505 10.26 8.25 -11.91
CA MET A 505 8.99 7.53 -11.95
C MET A 505 9.15 6.01 -12.00
N MET A 506 10.33 5.46 -12.27
CA MET A 506 10.52 4.02 -12.34
C MET A 506 10.79 3.42 -10.95
N GLY A 507 10.26 2.23 -10.73
CA GLY A 507 10.58 1.38 -9.58
C GLY A 507 10.94 -0.05 -10.01
N THR A 508 11.70 -0.75 -9.17
CA THR A 508 12.07 -2.16 -9.38
C THR A 508 11.76 -2.99 -8.14
N THR A 509 11.01 -4.07 -8.29
CA THR A 509 10.71 -5.05 -7.23
C THR A 509 11.21 -6.43 -7.65
N PRO A 510 12.38 -6.87 -7.18
CA PRO A 510 12.79 -8.26 -7.31
C PRO A 510 12.06 -9.16 -6.30
N MET A 511 11.99 -10.46 -6.58
CA MET A 511 11.67 -11.49 -5.59
C MET A 511 12.99 -11.99 -5.00
N ILE A 512 13.17 -11.89 -3.69
CA ILE A 512 14.47 -12.16 -3.03
C ILE A 512 14.69 -13.68 -2.84
N GLY A 513 15.90 -14.20 -2.99
CA GLY A 513 16.14 -15.64 -2.88
C GLY A 513 15.51 -16.45 -4.03
N TYR A 514 14.98 -17.64 -3.74
CA TYR A 514 14.40 -18.53 -4.76
C TYR A 514 13.05 -18.02 -5.25
N ASN A 515 12.90 -17.92 -6.57
CA ASN A 515 11.69 -17.49 -7.24
C ASN A 515 10.77 -18.66 -7.62
N ASP A 516 9.54 -18.37 -8.03
CA ASP A 516 8.54 -19.38 -8.41
C ASP A 516 8.96 -20.17 -9.66
N VAL A 517 9.66 -19.52 -10.59
CA VAL A 517 10.26 -20.18 -11.76
C VAL A 517 11.47 -21.01 -11.35
N GLN A 518 11.42 -22.32 -11.64
CA GLN A 518 12.54 -23.20 -11.35
C GLN A 518 13.83 -22.72 -12.02
N GLY A 519 14.92 -22.67 -11.25
CA GLY A 519 16.23 -22.21 -11.69
C GLY A 519 16.43 -20.70 -11.56
N GLU A 520 15.42 -19.95 -11.14
CA GLU A 520 15.55 -18.53 -10.84
C GLU A 520 15.85 -18.29 -9.35
N VAL A 521 16.96 -17.58 -9.08
CA VAL A 521 17.40 -17.23 -7.72
C VAL A 521 18.04 -15.86 -7.70
N PHE A 522 17.49 -14.95 -6.88
CA PHE A 522 18.00 -13.61 -6.63
C PHE A 522 18.86 -13.59 -5.37
N TYR A 523 20.16 -13.41 -5.54
CA TYR A 523 21.16 -13.47 -4.49
C TYR A 523 21.54 -12.08 -3.92
N LEU A 524 22.35 -12.03 -2.85
CA LEU A 524 22.77 -10.76 -2.26
C LEU A 524 23.64 -9.93 -3.22
N SER A 525 24.44 -10.59 -4.07
CA SER A 525 25.19 -9.92 -5.14
C SER A 525 24.27 -9.26 -6.17
N ASP A 526 23.17 -9.92 -6.54
CA ASP A 526 22.13 -9.33 -7.41
C ASP A 526 21.50 -8.10 -6.74
N ALA A 527 21.21 -8.17 -5.44
CA ALA A 527 20.68 -7.05 -4.66
C ALA A 527 21.60 -5.82 -4.70
N ASN A 528 22.91 -6.03 -4.52
CA ASN A 528 23.90 -4.95 -4.61
C ASN A 528 23.94 -4.31 -6.00
N LEU A 529 23.79 -5.10 -7.06
CA LEU A 529 23.75 -4.58 -8.43
C LEU A 529 22.49 -3.74 -8.68
N VAL A 530 21.32 -4.22 -8.23
CA VAL A 530 20.05 -3.48 -8.31
C VAL A 530 20.11 -2.18 -7.52
N MET A 531 20.61 -2.22 -6.28
CA MET A 531 20.77 -1.03 -5.43
C MET A 531 21.66 0.03 -6.09
N LYS A 532 22.77 -0.41 -6.70
CA LYS A 532 23.69 0.48 -7.42
C LYS A 532 23.03 1.10 -8.64
N ASP A 533 22.40 0.31 -9.51
CA ASP A 533 21.74 0.81 -10.73
C ASP A 533 20.60 1.77 -10.37
N ALA A 534 19.79 1.41 -9.37
CA ALA A 534 18.70 2.25 -8.88
C ALA A 534 19.20 3.61 -8.37
N THR A 535 20.30 3.60 -7.61
CA THR A 535 20.92 4.82 -7.08
C THR A 535 21.54 5.67 -8.18
N ASP A 536 22.27 5.06 -9.12
CA ASP A 536 22.97 5.77 -10.20
C ASP A 536 21.97 6.44 -11.17
N ARG A 537 20.81 5.81 -11.41
CA ARG A 537 19.73 6.36 -12.24
C ARG A 537 18.84 7.38 -11.52
N GLY A 538 18.78 7.30 -10.19
CA GLY A 538 17.83 8.09 -9.39
C GLY A 538 16.40 7.57 -9.50
N LEU A 539 16.21 6.24 -9.38
CA LEU A 539 14.88 5.63 -9.41
C LEU A 539 14.00 6.10 -8.25
N GLY A 540 12.67 6.05 -8.41
CA GLY A 540 11.75 6.45 -7.35
C GLY A 540 11.60 5.40 -6.25
N MET A 541 11.63 4.12 -6.61
CA MET A 541 11.36 3.03 -5.68
C MET A 541 12.22 1.78 -5.89
N ILE A 542 12.63 1.16 -4.79
CA ILE A 542 13.00 -0.26 -4.75
C ILE A 542 11.93 -0.96 -3.90
N GLY A 543 11.32 -2.01 -4.44
CA GLY A 543 10.54 -2.95 -3.65
C GLY A 543 11.29 -4.26 -3.47
N ALA A 544 10.70 -5.18 -2.72
CA ALA A 544 11.10 -6.58 -2.67
C ALA A 544 9.89 -7.44 -2.35
N TRP A 545 9.72 -8.55 -3.07
CA TRP A 545 8.80 -9.61 -2.67
C TRP A 545 9.59 -10.67 -1.89
N SER A 546 9.47 -10.78 -0.57
CA SER A 546 8.68 -9.96 0.36
C SER A 546 9.36 -9.89 1.74
N MET A 547 8.89 -9.04 2.64
CA MET A 547 9.50 -8.83 3.95
C MET A 547 9.54 -10.11 4.81
N MET A 548 8.50 -10.94 4.75
CA MET A 548 8.47 -12.23 5.46
C MET A 548 9.39 -13.28 4.83
N ARG A 549 9.81 -13.08 3.57
CA ARG A 549 10.80 -13.92 2.89
C ARG A 549 12.24 -13.53 3.22
N ASP A 550 12.48 -12.35 3.81
CA ASP A 550 13.84 -11.86 4.11
C ASP A 550 14.43 -12.51 5.37
N GLN A 551 14.46 -13.84 5.35
CA GLN A 551 15.04 -14.69 6.36
C GLN A 551 15.47 -16.02 5.75
N PRO A 552 16.43 -16.71 6.38
CA PRO A 552 16.89 -17.99 5.91
C PRO A 552 15.81 -19.06 6.07
N GLY A 553 15.91 -20.10 5.26
CA GLY A 553 14.95 -21.18 5.24
C GLY A 553 15.54 -22.47 4.67
N VAL A 554 14.65 -23.32 4.15
CA VAL A 554 15.04 -24.58 3.53
C VAL A 554 15.66 -24.29 2.16
N ALA A 555 16.92 -24.70 1.98
CA ALA A 555 17.67 -24.51 0.74
C ALA A 555 16.87 -25.00 -0.48
N GLY A 556 16.64 -24.11 -1.45
CA GLY A 556 15.96 -24.45 -2.71
C GLY A 556 14.43 -24.45 -2.66
N GLN A 557 13.83 -24.15 -1.50
CA GLN A 557 12.39 -24.10 -1.36
C GLN A 557 11.86 -22.67 -1.50
N VAL A 558 10.91 -22.49 -2.40
CA VAL A 558 10.08 -21.28 -2.49
C VAL A 558 9.06 -21.29 -1.35
N SER A 559 8.97 -20.19 -0.61
CA SER A 559 8.07 -20.03 0.53
C SER A 559 7.67 -18.57 0.69
N PRO A 560 6.44 -18.29 1.16
CA PRO A 560 6.06 -16.93 1.57
C PRO A 560 6.75 -16.48 2.87
N GLU A 561 7.34 -17.40 3.63
CA GLU A 561 7.91 -17.15 4.96
C GLU A 561 9.45 -17.29 5.01
N HIS A 562 10.11 -17.57 3.90
CA HIS A 562 11.58 -17.54 3.83
C HIS A 562 12.08 -17.47 2.38
N SER A 563 13.31 -16.99 2.21
CA SER A 563 13.97 -16.80 0.91
C SER A 563 14.35 -18.11 0.23
N GLY A 564 14.40 -19.22 0.98
CA GLY A 564 14.94 -20.49 0.50
C GLY A 564 16.48 -20.50 0.44
N LEU A 565 17.15 -19.45 0.91
CA LEU A 565 18.59 -19.40 1.14
C LEU A 565 18.91 -19.88 2.55
N THR A 566 20.10 -20.45 2.76
CA THR A 566 20.55 -20.84 4.11
C THR A 566 21.02 -19.63 4.92
N GLU A 567 21.14 -19.77 6.24
CA GLU A 567 21.68 -18.73 7.14
C GLU A 567 23.07 -18.21 6.68
N GLN A 568 23.90 -19.09 6.10
CA GLN A 568 25.22 -18.70 5.60
C GLN A 568 25.15 -17.92 4.28
N GLN A 569 24.09 -18.11 3.50
CA GLN A 569 23.89 -17.42 2.23
C GLN A 569 23.22 -16.06 2.44
N ALA A 570 22.18 -16.01 3.28
CA ALA A 570 21.50 -14.79 3.66
C ALA A 570 20.97 -14.92 5.10
N ALA A 571 21.55 -14.16 6.02
CA ALA A 571 21.02 -14.02 7.36
C ALA A 571 19.69 -13.26 7.33
N LYS A 572 18.94 -13.31 8.44
CA LYS A 572 17.69 -12.57 8.57
C LYS A 572 17.89 -11.08 8.28
N TYR A 573 17.06 -10.53 7.40
CA TYR A 573 17.07 -9.14 6.92
C TYR A 573 18.26 -8.73 6.02
N ALA A 574 19.07 -9.68 5.54
CA ALA A 574 20.25 -9.36 4.75
C ALA A 574 19.94 -8.62 3.44
N PHE A 575 18.79 -8.86 2.80
CA PHE A 575 18.40 -8.08 1.62
C PHE A 575 17.96 -6.67 2.00
N SER A 576 17.19 -6.53 3.08
CA SER A 576 16.76 -5.23 3.59
C SER A 576 17.93 -4.37 4.06
N GLU A 577 19.00 -4.95 4.62
CA GLU A 577 20.23 -4.21 4.95
C GLU A 577 20.88 -3.56 3.71
N ILE A 578 20.77 -4.19 2.54
CA ILE A 578 21.28 -3.64 1.27
C ILE A 578 20.38 -2.52 0.76
N PHE A 579 19.06 -2.70 0.80
CA PHE A 579 18.11 -1.79 0.16
C PHE A 579 17.62 -0.65 1.06
N ALA A 580 17.56 -0.81 2.38
CA ALA A 580 17.07 0.23 3.30
C ALA A 580 17.76 1.60 3.14
N PRO A 581 19.08 1.69 2.87
CA PRO A 581 19.75 2.98 2.60
C PRO A 581 19.25 3.71 1.35
N PHE A 582 18.47 3.06 0.48
CA PHE A 582 17.81 3.69 -0.66
C PHE A 582 16.73 4.67 -0.23
N THR A 583 16.04 4.39 0.90
CA THR A 583 15.11 5.33 1.49
C THR A 583 15.87 6.54 1.98
N ARG A 584 15.78 7.63 1.22
CA ARG A 584 16.32 8.91 1.61
C ARG A 584 15.15 9.77 1.99
N ALA A 585 15.01 10.08 3.29
CA ALA A 585 14.19 11.20 3.72
C ALA A 585 14.49 12.36 2.78
N VAL A 586 13.43 12.96 2.20
CA VAL A 586 13.45 14.01 1.18
C VAL A 586 14.82 14.65 1.18
N SER A 587 15.60 14.29 0.15
CA SER A 587 17.01 14.61 0.08
C SER A 587 17.24 16.01 0.60
N ASN A 588 18.36 16.25 1.28
CA ASN A 588 18.85 17.60 1.57
C ASN A 588 19.07 18.47 0.31
N SER A 589 18.51 18.09 -0.86
CA SER A 589 18.34 18.92 -2.04
C SER A 589 17.22 19.92 -1.78
N GLY A 590 17.60 21.17 -1.58
CA GLY A 590 16.64 22.22 -1.31
C GLY A 590 17.31 23.57 -1.13
N MET A 591 16.52 24.63 -1.22
CA MET A 591 16.94 25.91 -0.69
C MET A 591 16.79 25.85 0.83
N TYR A 592 17.71 26.45 1.57
CA TYR A 592 17.64 26.52 3.02
C TYR A 592 17.50 27.95 3.47
N LYS A 593 16.56 28.21 4.36
CA LYS A 593 16.27 29.52 4.90
C LYS A 593 16.73 29.62 6.34
N SER A 594 17.46 30.67 6.67
CA SER A 594 17.89 30.96 8.03
C SER A 594 16.72 31.40 8.88
N VAL A 595 16.51 30.74 10.03
CA VAL A 595 15.48 31.12 11.00
C VAL A 595 15.76 32.51 11.59
N LYS A 596 17.04 32.85 11.81
CA LYS A 596 17.46 34.15 12.35
C LYS A 596 17.14 35.33 11.42
N THR A 597 17.40 35.18 10.11
CA THR A 597 17.32 36.31 9.17
C THR A 597 16.11 36.26 8.26
N GLY A 598 15.46 35.11 8.15
CA GLY A 598 14.40 34.85 7.17
C GLY A 598 14.89 34.77 5.72
N GLY A 599 16.20 34.94 5.48
CA GLY A 599 16.82 34.86 4.15
C GLY A 599 17.34 33.45 3.83
N CYS A 600 17.43 33.15 2.54
CA CYS A 600 17.93 31.90 2.01
C CYS A 600 19.46 31.89 1.93
N LEU A 601 20.06 30.72 2.12
CA LEU A 601 21.49 30.47 1.91
C LEU A 601 21.85 30.76 0.45
N ASN A 602 22.94 31.49 0.27
CA ASN A 602 23.30 32.09 -1.02
C ASN A 602 24.82 32.33 -1.09
N ILE A 603 25.42 32.38 -2.27
CA ILE A 603 26.85 32.68 -2.46
C ILE A 603 27.04 34.16 -2.76
N GLN A 604 27.92 34.80 -2.00
CA GLN A 604 28.25 36.21 -2.14
C GLN A 604 28.61 36.55 -3.59
N GLY A 605 27.82 37.44 -4.20
CA GLY A 605 28.06 37.94 -5.55
C GLY A 605 27.65 37.01 -6.68
N GLY A 606 27.19 35.78 -6.41
CA GLY A 606 26.64 34.87 -7.44
C GLY A 606 27.64 34.31 -8.44
N SER A 607 28.93 34.60 -8.31
CA SER A 607 29.96 34.18 -9.25
C SER A 607 30.41 32.72 -9.09
N MET A 608 30.13 32.11 -7.93
CA MET A 608 30.50 30.73 -7.59
C MET A 608 32.00 30.42 -7.81
N ASN A 609 32.86 31.40 -7.54
CA ASN A 609 34.31 31.22 -7.55
C ASN A 609 34.77 30.48 -6.28
N ASP A 610 35.95 29.88 -6.35
CA ASP A 610 36.60 29.33 -5.16
C ASP A 610 36.92 30.46 -4.17
N GLY A 611 36.35 30.37 -2.97
CA GLY A 611 36.51 31.37 -1.91
C GLY A 611 35.34 32.34 -1.74
N ASP A 612 34.34 32.33 -2.62
CA ASP A 612 33.14 33.17 -2.43
C ASP A 612 32.39 32.72 -1.17
N ARG A 613 31.98 33.69 -0.34
CA ARG A 613 31.44 33.39 1.00
C ARG A 613 29.96 33.00 0.93
N LEU A 614 29.57 32.07 1.80
CA LEU A 614 28.17 31.77 2.05
C LEU A 614 27.53 32.91 2.87
N ILE A 615 26.36 33.36 2.43
CA ILE A 615 25.57 34.44 3.04
C ILE A 615 24.11 34.02 3.17
N THR A 616 23.32 34.81 3.90
CA THR A 616 21.85 34.78 3.84
C THR A 616 21.32 36.01 3.10
N ASP A 617 20.44 35.80 2.12
CA ASP A 617 19.82 36.89 1.34
C ASP A 617 18.35 36.60 0.96
N SER A 618 17.68 37.49 0.25
CA SER A 618 16.29 37.31 -0.17
C SER A 618 16.06 36.00 -0.92
N CYS A 619 15.00 35.28 -0.55
CA CYS A 619 14.58 34.05 -1.21
C CYS A 619 13.85 34.36 -2.53
N GLY A 620 14.38 33.91 -3.68
CA GLY A 620 13.68 33.95 -4.98
C GLY A 620 14.10 35.09 -5.93
N LYS A 621 14.24 34.74 -7.23
CA LYS A 621 14.62 35.54 -8.42
C LYS A 621 15.97 36.29 -8.38
N GLY A 622 17.05 35.55 -8.64
CA GLY A 622 18.39 36.05 -8.99
C GLY A 622 19.34 34.90 -9.32
N ALA A 623 20.46 35.17 -9.98
CA ALA A 623 21.50 34.20 -10.40
C ALA A 623 22.22 33.48 -9.24
N ASN A 624 21.69 33.57 -8.02
CA ASN A 624 22.34 33.18 -6.78
C ASN A 624 21.43 32.31 -5.87
N ASN A 625 20.27 31.84 -6.36
CA ASN A 625 19.38 30.97 -5.56
C ASN A 625 19.86 29.52 -5.63
N GLU A 626 20.82 29.18 -4.79
CA GLU A 626 21.47 27.88 -4.85
C GLU A 626 20.61 26.80 -4.19
N VAL A 627 20.31 25.76 -4.97
CA VAL A 627 19.82 24.48 -4.45
C VAL A 627 21.04 23.75 -3.91
N PHE A 628 21.11 23.53 -2.60
CA PHE A 628 22.19 22.72 -2.03
C PHE A 628 21.79 21.28 -2.20
N MET A 629 22.57 20.47 -2.93
CA MET A 629 22.27 19.06 -3.18
C MET A 629 23.24 18.17 -2.40
N PRO A 630 22.78 17.10 -1.73
CA PRO A 630 23.68 16.12 -1.15
C PRO A 630 24.49 15.46 -2.27
N PHE A 631 25.82 15.47 -2.14
CA PHE A 631 26.77 14.88 -3.08
C PHE A 631 27.72 13.96 -2.32
N LYS A 632 27.92 12.73 -2.81
CA LYS A 632 28.74 11.70 -2.14
C LYS A 632 28.42 11.56 -0.63
N GLU A 633 27.14 11.36 -0.33
CA GLU A 633 26.56 11.07 1.01
C GLU A 633 26.67 12.17 2.09
N VAL A 634 27.70 13.02 2.07
CA VAL A 634 27.97 13.99 3.14
C VAL A 634 28.39 15.38 2.65
N LYS A 635 28.51 15.64 1.34
CA LYS A 635 28.83 16.98 0.83
C LYS A 635 27.59 17.74 0.41
N LEU A 636 27.63 19.07 0.51
CA LEU A 636 26.57 19.94 0.00
C LEU A 636 27.08 20.63 -1.28
N LYS A 637 26.72 20.07 -2.43
CA LYS A 637 26.98 20.63 -3.76
C LYS A 637 26.08 21.83 -4.00
N ILE A 638 26.61 22.85 -4.67
CA ILE A 638 25.93 24.12 -4.92
C ILE A 638 25.33 24.08 -6.33
N GLY A 639 24.02 23.94 -6.42
CA GLY A 639 23.28 23.78 -7.67
C GLY A 639 23.82 22.62 -8.53
N ASP A 640 23.78 22.79 -9.85
CA ASP A 640 24.35 21.85 -10.80
C ASP A 640 25.86 22.02 -11.03
N THR A 641 26.57 22.77 -10.19
CA THR A 641 27.99 23.12 -10.41
C THR A 641 28.97 22.13 -9.77
N ASN A 642 30.25 22.16 -10.15
CA ASN A 642 31.29 21.38 -9.46
C ASN A 642 31.78 22.04 -8.15
N LYS A 643 30.94 22.83 -7.47
CA LYS A 643 31.26 23.53 -6.22
C LYS A 643 30.53 22.90 -5.04
N CYS A 644 31.22 22.84 -3.91
CA CYS A 644 30.74 22.32 -2.65
C CYS A 644 30.89 23.38 -1.55
N LEU A 645 30.07 23.31 -0.51
CA LEU A 645 30.29 24.09 0.71
C LEU A 645 31.54 23.61 1.43
N ASP A 646 32.43 24.54 1.75
CA ASP A 646 33.76 24.26 2.26
C ASP A 646 34.05 25.15 3.48
N ALA A 647 34.56 24.54 4.55
CA ALA A 647 35.14 25.27 5.67
C ALA A 647 36.50 25.83 5.24
N LYS A 648 36.56 27.16 5.08
CA LYS A 648 37.71 27.85 4.48
C LYS A 648 39.04 27.39 5.09
N ASP A 649 40.00 27.10 4.21
CA ASP A 649 41.36 26.66 4.52
C ASP A 649 41.43 25.33 5.31
N GLY A 650 40.30 24.64 5.50
CA GLY A 650 40.22 23.37 6.19
C GLY A 650 40.47 23.45 7.70
N TYR A 651 40.18 24.58 8.33
CA TYR A 651 40.37 24.76 9.77
C TYR A 651 39.07 24.57 10.56
N ASN A 652 39.08 23.65 11.52
CA ASN A 652 37.98 23.50 12.49
C ASN A 652 38.12 24.51 13.65
N VAL A 653 38.01 25.81 13.36
CA VAL A 653 38.24 26.91 14.32
C VAL A 653 37.07 27.89 14.36
N GLU A 654 36.96 28.65 15.45
CA GLU A 654 35.81 29.54 15.68
C GLU A 654 35.78 30.73 14.71
N GLY A 655 34.63 30.97 14.08
CA GLY A 655 34.41 32.07 13.16
C GLY A 655 34.99 31.87 11.75
N ILE A 656 35.48 30.67 11.41
CA ILE A 656 35.94 30.40 10.04
C ILE A 656 34.77 30.54 9.06
N SER A 657 35.00 31.12 7.88
CA SER A 657 33.94 31.31 6.89
C SER A 657 33.61 30.00 6.20
N VAL A 658 32.32 29.81 5.92
CA VAL A 658 31.86 28.81 4.95
C VAL A 658 31.89 29.46 3.57
N ILE A 659 32.48 28.77 2.59
CA ILE A 659 32.71 29.29 1.25
C ILE A 659 32.27 28.28 0.19
N SER A 660 32.09 28.72 -1.05
CA SER A 660 32.09 27.83 -2.21
C SER A 660 33.51 27.45 -2.57
N PHE A 661 33.75 26.17 -2.82
CA PHE A 661 35.03 25.68 -3.32
C PHE A 661 34.83 24.48 -4.24
N THR A 662 35.76 24.25 -5.17
CA THR A 662 35.73 23.08 -6.06
C THR A 662 35.61 21.79 -5.24
N CYS A 663 34.61 20.97 -5.56
CA CYS A 663 34.40 19.69 -4.88
C CYS A 663 35.66 18.81 -5.06
N HIS A 664 36.24 18.35 -3.96
CA HIS A 664 37.45 17.52 -3.97
C HIS A 664 37.21 16.16 -3.31
N SER A 665 38.17 15.23 -3.38
CA SER A 665 38.10 13.97 -2.65
C SER A 665 38.62 14.17 -1.23
N ASP A 666 37.85 13.77 -0.22
CA ASP A 666 38.30 13.90 1.16
C ASP A 666 39.50 12.99 1.42
N SER A 667 40.45 13.49 2.21
CA SER A 667 41.39 12.62 2.93
C SER A 667 40.89 12.47 4.36
N ASN A 668 41.16 11.35 5.02
CA ASN A 668 40.86 11.16 6.45
C ASN A 668 41.48 12.25 7.35
N ALA A 669 42.44 13.03 6.82
CA ALA A 669 43.08 14.13 7.52
C ALA A 669 42.30 15.46 7.47
N ASN A 670 41.37 15.66 6.52
CA ASN A 670 40.66 16.94 6.38
C ASN A 670 39.33 16.83 5.59
N PRO A 671 38.21 16.47 6.25
CA PRO A 671 36.89 16.39 5.61
C PRO A 671 36.14 17.74 5.67
N ASN A 672 36.79 18.83 5.22
CA ASN A 672 36.27 20.20 5.34
C ASN A 672 35.09 20.54 4.43
N GLN A 673 34.65 19.61 3.57
CA GLN A 673 33.46 19.73 2.73
C GLN A 673 32.28 18.89 3.22
N ASN A 674 32.42 18.24 4.38
CA ASN A 674 31.45 17.27 4.87
C ASN A 674 30.55 17.91 5.93
N TRP A 675 29.25 17.80 5.70
CA TRP A 675 28.19 18.44 6.46
C TRP A 675 27.04 17.46 6.68
N LYS A 676 26.48 17.50 7.88
CA LYS A 676 25.25 16.79 8.25
C LYS A 676 24.18 17.82 8.59
N PHE A 677 23.02 17.73 7.96
CA PHE A 677 21.85 18.51 8.35
C PHE A 677 21.01 17.69 9.33
N GLU A 678 20.86 18.17 10.56
CA GLU A 678 20.14 17.48 11.63
C GLU A 678 19.58 18.53 12.60
N ASP A 679 18.34 18.34 13.06
CA ASP A 679 17.65 19.25 13.99
C ASP A 679 17.67 20.72 13.56
N GLY A 680 17.57 20.97 12.25
CA GLY A 680 17.63 22.31 11.66
C GLY A 680 19.02 22.94 11.68
N GLN A 681 20.11 22.20 11.92
CA GLN A 681 21.48 22.72 11.95
C GLN A 681 22.36 22.01 10.92
N PHE A 682 23.25 22.78 10.26
CA PHE A 682 24.32 22.21 9.46
C PHE A 682 25.56 22.00 10.32
N LYS A 683 25.80 20.75 10.70
CA LYS A 683 26.94 20.30 11.49
C LYS A 683 28.11 19.93 10.57
N SER A 684 29.30 20.45 10.84
CA SER A 684 30.51 20.04 10.16
C SER A 684 30.95 18.66 10.65
N LEU A 685 31.37 17.80 9.72
CA LEU A 685 31.93 16.49 10.02
C LEU A 685 33.47 16.50 10.11
N MET A 686 34.07 17.69 10.24
CA MET A 686 35.49 17.84 10.55
C MET A 686 35.82 17.27 11.93
N LEU A 687 36.96 16.55 12.02
CA LEU A 687 37.44 15.99 13.28
C LEU A 687 37.66 17.11 14.33
N GLY A 688 37.38 16.80 15.60
CA GLY A 688 37.59 17.71 16.73
C GLY A 688 36.28 18.21 17.34
N VAL A 689 36.27 19.49 17.73
CA VAL A 689 35.09 20.12 18.35
C VAL A 689 33.95 20.16 17.34
N GLU A 690 32.74 19.78 17.75
CA GLU A 690 31.55 19.83 16.90
C GLU A 690 31.17 21.29 16.60
N ARG A 691 31.12 21.63 15.31
CA ARG A 691 30.82 22.98 14.85
C ARG A 691 29.64 23.00 13.90
N CYS A 692 28.84 24.04 14.02
CA CYS A 692 27.64 24.29 13.25
C CYS A 692 27.80 25.56 12.42
N MET A 693 27.16 25.61 11.25
CA MET A 693 26.98 26.88 10.54
C MET A 693 26.19 27.85 11.42
N SER A 694 26.62 29.10 11.45
CA SER A 694 26.01 30.18 12.21
C SER A 694 26.01 31.46 11.38
N VAL A 695 24.84 32.09 11.30
CA VAL A 695 24.63 33.33 10.57
C VAL A 695 25.03 34.52 11.44
N GLY A 696 26.05 35.25 11.02
CA GLY A 696 26.52 36.49 11.66
C GLY A 696 25.49 37.62 11.56
N SER A 697 25.72 38.71 12.31
CA SER A 697 24.93 39.96 12.17
C SER A 697 25.15 40.64 10.82
N ASP A 698 26.28 40.36 10.18
CA ASP A 698 26.68 40.77 8.84
C ASP A 698 26.10 39.89 7.72
N LYS A 699 25.21 38.94 8.07
CA LYS A 699 24.59 37.94 7.18
C LYS A 699 25.54 36.90 6.60
N PHE A 700 26.82 36.92 6.94
CA PHE A 700 27.76 35.89 6.52
C PHE A 700 27.61 34.63 7.36
N VAL A 701 27.85 33.47 6.75
CA VAL A 701 27.83 32.18 7.44
C VAL A 701 29.25 31.80 7.86
N THR A 702 29.41 31.52 9.14
CA THR A 702 30.67 31.07 9.74
C THR A 702 30.44 29.80 10.55
N MET A 703 31.51 29.06 10.88
CA MET A 703 31.40 27.93 11.80
C MET A 703 31.56 28.39 13.24
N ARG A 704 30.60 27.99 14.09
CA ARG A 704 30.59 28.24 15.53
C ARG A 704 30.36 26.93 16.29
N SER A 705 30.72 26.87 17.57
CA SER A 705 30.41 25.73 18.43
C SER A 705 28.91 25.46 18.40
N CYS A 706 28.52 24.20 18.18
CA CYS A 706 27.11 23.85 18.06
C CYS A 706 26.34 24.18 19.35
N ASN A 707 25.23 24.88 19.20
CA ASN A 707 24.27 25.19 20.27
C ASN A 707 22.86 25.01 19.73
N ALA A 708 22.16 23.98 20.21
CA ALA A 708 20.82 23.63 19.74
C ALA A 708 19.77 24.73 20.01
N SER A 709 20.02 25.64 20.95
CA SER A 709 19.11 26.77 21.27
C SER A 709 19.45 28.05 20.52
N ASP A 710 20.57 28.10 19.79
CA ASP A 710 21.00 29.30 19.07
C ASP A 710 20.28 29.40 17.72
N VAL A 711 19.33 30.32 17.62
CA VAL A 711 18.57 30.58 16.39
C VAL A 711 19.44 31.01 15.21
N SER A 712 20.66 31.52 15.44
CA SER A 712 21.61 31.83 14.37
C SER A 712 22.14 30.59 13.65
N GLN A 713 22.02 29.42 14.29
CA GLN A 713 22.45 28.13 13.76
C GLN A 713 21.29 27.31 13.20
N LYS A 714 20.07 27.88 13.17
CA LYS A 714 18.85 27.19 12.74
C LYS A 714 18.48 27.57 11.31
N PHE A 715 18.18 26.55 10.53
CA PHE A 715 17.78 26.61 9.13
C PHE A 715 16.58 25.69 8.89
N GLU A 716 15.73 26.08 7.95
CA GLU A 716 14.56 25.33 7.50
C GLU A 716 14.66 25.09 6.00
N ALA A 717 14.17 23.93 5.53
CA ALA A 717 14.00 23.70 4.11
C ALA A 717 12.97 24.70 3.55
N TYR A 718 13.27 25.27 2.39
CA TYR A 718 12.47 26.30 1.74
C TYR A 718 12.11 25.87 0.32
N THR A 719 10.82 25.82 0.04
CA THR A 719 10.28 25.63 -1.30
C THR A 719 9.70 26.97 -1.76
N PRO A 720 10.21 27.58 -2.85
CA PRO A 720 9.60 28.78 -3.42
C PRO A 720 8.14 28.49 -3.80
N ALA A 721 7.24 29.44 -3.56
CA ALA A 721 5.89 29.36 -4.12
C ALA A 721 5.98 29.40 -5.67
N PRO A 722 5.17 28.61 -6.40
CA PRO A 722 5.19 28.56 -7.86
C PRO A 722 4.87 29.90 -8.53
#